data_AF-A0A1Q7TRT2-F1
#
_entry.id   AF-A0A1Q7TRT2-F1
#
_cell.length_a   1.000
_cell.length_b   1.000
_cell.length_c   1.000
_cell.angle_alpha   90.00
_cell.angle_beta   90.00
_cell.angle_gamma   90.00
#
_symmetry.space_group_name_H-M   'P 1'
#
loop_
_entity.id
_entity.type
_entity.pdbx_description
1 polymer ?
#
loop_
_entity_poly.entity_id
_entity_poly.type
_entity_poly.pdbx_seq_one_letter_code
_entity_poly.pdbx_strand_id
1 'polypeptide(L)'
;MSSSLDRNHRALRIASAVLAVLMISVVVANVLWPGPPPPAVNQPRMPPSQSPFPTFVPGPVLHAARIDADANLSMRLLMTSLQGIVNRAAVELYLDVPAGVAGNTSQMLSYLAARYNVTYDVMSAQAAIDAYVHRAAGVVVYDPSRPESIDVGTVLAAQQNAVLAGPELAGWLFNRYALPTLFDYAKRPDWTSLDAVGAYDRALRELYPHAYPYLLAILPPDRWAIRDYLVQTGTFVFYLTQGILASPMETAATMRILAAAPRGIPILGWFNSPTLTEENSFVQMASAEGKFVVGVQDVPNLSVLTALGRNETHRQVSPTAPPPRVLEDKTYVVLGIPDGDNLDFAAGRMWDLWSEPVRGTLPFAWSLNPLLVDLAPPLLDRYYDSATPLDRFLASPSGAGYLYPDYTGPGDLPSFVNFTKRYLDAADMDVVWLLNAFAASEISYSSARLSAYVDGSRPAGIVLDYDDQPRTRDAWMQPGTQAIAPVIRSTHFWTTADNALGKIETAIDSGSGGPDFLWLTVYTFRFDLNDAQALVGELSRRMGGNLEVVTPSAFFDLLRADFVRTAQSRLGAMEGDPIASILFSGMMESARARLQEAEASISVGDTNRAAYSSYLGLEDLRSVSSAETLLASLLVVLVAAALAVVAHRSSRSEDRPPERLRFGVLLITTAAVALLVFALREALDQNFWTYPTILVAVAIAGIHRPLRRWLDRAYAVRAPTAAALAALVFVALAIRTSAAFPLAVIGVLLAIDAYLARHPGTSSEVLLGLAFGTAIGFVGGFDLPTFAAVSILLVIPTLTVNGPPVRSTPGRPRSALIPGFVLALSLTPLSVAYYYSLALRLEFQGGALLTTAGALLVLAPTLALVARRTHPRIDPVVSEVAGLALAVVFSGLVLLSHGAVPTILALLGLFASLSYAAVAALNRFVAHGGQLGRVLATSILFLPLIVLFIRMPPIVISLTIARLPEAVESALYAPTVLIAAVALVLAVGIGLRDLLRDAVGKDYDREAHGGPEGP
;
A
#
# COMPACT_ATOMS: atom_id res chain seq x y z
N MET A 1 -10.15 -46.12 27.36
CA MET A 1 -9.55 -44.92 28.02
C MET A 1 -8.09 -44.69 27.65
N SER A 2 -7.23 -45.72 27.59
CA SER A 2 -5.78 -45.60 27.27
C SER A 2 -5.47 -44.93 25.91
N SER A 3 -6.18 -45.28 24.83
CA SER A 3 -5.93 -44.72 23.48
C SER A 3 -6.28 -43.23 23.32
N SER A 4 -7.20 -42.70 24.13
CA SER A 4 -7.58 -41.29 24.16
C SER A 4 -6.55 -40.43 24.90
N LEU A 5 -5.97 -40.98 25.98
CA LEU A 5 -4.90 -40.35 26.74
C LEU A 5 -3.62 -40.22 25.90
N ASP A 6 -3.25 -41.29 25.18
CA ASP A 6 -2.04 -41.30 24.34
C ASP A 6 -2.12 -40.32 23.14
N ARG A 7 -3.31 -40.22 22.52
CA ARG A 7 -3.58 -39.24 21.44
C ARG A 7 -3.52 -37.80 21.96
N ASN A 8 -3.99 -37.53 23.18
CA ASN A 8 -3.87 -36.22 23.82
C ASN A 8 -2.43 -35.87 24.22
N HIS A 9 -1.63 -36.85 24.65
CA HIS A 9 -0.21 -36.63 24.96
C HIS A 9 0.62 -36.32 23.72
N ARG A 10 0.38 -37.01 22.59
CA ARG A 10 1.03 -36.68 21.31
C ARG A 10 0.66 -35.29 20.81
N ALA A 11 -0.63 -34.93 20.82
CA ALA A 11 -1.09 -33.60 20.42
C ALA A 11 -0.47 -32.48 21.29
N LEU A 12 -0.28 -32.74 22.58
CA LEU A 12 0.38 -31.79 23.48
C LEU A 12 1.87 -31.60 23.14
N ARG A 13 2.61 -32.70 22.94
CA ARG A 13 4.03 -32.66 22.60
C ARG A 13 4.27 -31.91 21.29
N ILE A 14 3.43 -32.17 20.28
CA ILE A 14 3.48 -31.46 19.00
C ILE A 14 3.20 -29.97 19.20
N ALA A 15 2.15 -29.59 19.94
CA ALA A 15 1.82 -28.19 20.20
C ALA A 15 2.94 -27.44 20.97
N SER A 16 3.55 -28.08 21.97
CA SER A 16 4.68 -27.51 22.70
C SER A 16 5.92 -27.36 21.82
N ALA A 17 6.20 -28.33 20.94
CA ALA A 17 7.31 -28.25 19.98
C ALA A 17 7.09 -27.12 18.97
N VAL A 18 5.89 -27.00 18.41
CA VAL A 18 5.56 -25.90 17.48
C VAL A 18 5.68 -24.53 18.17
N LEU A 19 5.18 -24.38 19.40
CA LEU A 19 5.30 -23.14 20.15
C LEU A 19 6.77 -22.80 20.46
N ALA A 20 7.58 -23.78 20.83
CA ALA A 20 9.01 -23.58 21.09
C ALA A 20 9.75 -23.16 19.83
N VAL A 21 9.49 -23.80 18.68
CA VAL A 21 10.05 -23.41 17.38
C VAL A 21 9.63 -21.99 17.01
N LEU A 22 8.36 -21.62 17.19
CA LEU A 22 7.90 -20.25 16.94
C LEU A 22 8.59 -19.23 17.84
N MET A 23 8.71 -19.50 19.14
CA MET A 23 9.41 -18.62 20.09
C MET A 23 10.89 -18.44 19.70
N ILE A 24 11.59 -19.53 19.38
CA ILE A 24 12.98 -19.49 18.93
C ILE A 24 13.09 -18.72 17.63
N SER A 25 12.20 -18.97 16.66
CA SER A 25 12.21 -18.29 15.36
C SER A 25 11.97 -16.79 15.51
N VAL A 26 11.08 -16.37 16.42
CA VAL A 26 10.84 -14.95 16.70
C VAL A 26 12.02 -14.30 17.41
N VAL A 27 12.67 -15.00 18.35
CA VAL A 27 13.89 -14.49 19.01
C VAL A 27 15.03 -14.37 18.00
N VAL A 28 15.23 -15.39 17.17
CA VAL A 28 16.22 -15.37 16.08
C VAL A 28 15.91 -14.25 15.10
N ALA A 29 14.64 -14.08 14.70
CA ALA A 29 14.23 -12.97 13.84
C ALA A 29 14.51 -11.62 14.49
N ASN A 30 14.21 -11.39 15.78
CA ASN A 30 14.52 -10.10 16.44
C ASN A 30 16.02 -9.85 16.66
N VAL A 31 16.83 -10.91 16.79
CA VAL A 31 18.29 -10.78 16.95
C VAL A 31 18.98 -10.59 15.60
N LEU A 32 18.49 -11.26 14.55
CA LEU A 32 19.04 -11.19 13.19
C LEU A 32 18.44 -10.05 12.35
N TRP A 33 17.28 -9.53 12.75
CA TRP A 33 16.66 -8.33 12.21
C TRP A 33 16.92 -7.20 13.21
N PRO A 34 18.15 -6.63 13.26
CA PRO A 34 18.27 -5.34 13.89
C PRO A 34 17.29 -4.43 13.14
N GLY A 35 16.36 -3.82 13.88
CA GLY A 35 15.65 -2.66 13.33
C GLY A 35 16.69 -1.72 12.72
N PRO A 36 16.32 -0.93 11.68
CA PRO A 36 17.26 -0.07 10.98
C PRO A 36 18.13 0.61 12.03
N PRO A 37 19.46 0.44 11.99
CA PRO A 37 20.32 1.05 12.99
C PRO A 37 19.93 2.53 13.03
N PRO A 38 19.76 3.14 14.21
CA PRO A 38 19.48 4.56 14.29
C PRO A 38 20.49 5.24 13.37
N PRO A 39 20.05 6.10 12.43
CA PRO A 39 20.92 6.62 11.38
C PRO A 39 22.17 7.12 12.07
N ALA A 40 23.32 6.54 11.73
CA ALA A 40 24.56 6.94 12.35
C ALA A 40 24.67 8.43 12.10
N VAL A 41 24.67 9.23 13.18
CA VAL A 41 24.62 10.70 13.13
C VAL A 41 25.78 11.27 12.28
N ASN A 42 26.77 10.42 11.95
CA ASN A 42 27.97 10.72 11.17
C ASN A 42 28.07 9.99 9.82
N GLN A 43 27.02 9.38 9.27
CA GLN A 43 27.07 8.87 7.89
C GLN A 43 27.34 10.04 6.92
N PRO A 44 28.31 9.93 5.98
CA PRO A 44 28.58 10.98 5.01
C PRO A 44 27.36 11.21 4.12
N ARG A 45 27.16 12.45 3.68
CA ARG A 45 26.06 12.86 2.80
C ARG A 45 26.60 13.58 1.57
N MET A 46 26.05 13.27 0.41
CA MET A 46 26.28 14.03 -0.81
C MET A 46 25.60 15.41 -0.70
N PRO A 47 26.33 16.53 -0.90
CA PRO A 47 25.71 17.85 -0.95
C PRO A 47 24.62 17.92 -2.03
N PRO A 48 23.44 18.51 -1.75
CA PRO A 48 22.34 18.56 -2.72
C PRO A 48 22.65 19.44 -3.94
N SER A 49 23.69 20.28 -3.88
CA SER A 49 24.17 21.07 -5.02
C SER A 49 25.11 20.29 -5.95
N GLN A 50 25.62 19.12 -5.54
CA GLN A 50 26.57 18.33 -6.32
C GLN A 50 25.85 17.36 -7.26
N SER A 51 26.33 17.23 -8.51
CA SER A 51 25.87 16.15 -9.39
C SER A 51 26.51 14.82 -8.97
N PRO A 52 25.74 13.72 -8.83
CA PRO A 52 26.32 12.41 -8.58
C PRO A 52 27.02 11.86 -9.83
N PHE A 53 26.71 12.37 -11.02
CA PHE A 53 27.18 11.81 -12.29
C PHE A 53 28.48 12.47 -12.76
N PRO A 54 29.58 11.71 -12.93
CA PRO A 54 30.81 12.22 -13.51
C PRO A 54 30.59 12.79 -14.92
N THR A 55 31.50 13.67 -15.35
CA THR A 55 31.51 14.21 -16.71
C THR A 55 32.63 13.55 -17.50
N PHE A 56 32.35 13.25 -18.78
CA PHE A 56 33.28 12.61 -19.69
C PHE A 56 33.41 13.43 -20.97
N VAL A 57 34.59 13.40 -21.58
CA VAL A 57 34.88 14.21 -22.77
C VAL A 57 34.56 13.39 -24.02
N PRO A 58 33.76 13.93 -24.96
CA PRO A 58 33.56 13.32 -26.28
C PRO A 58 34.87 13.14 -27.04
N GLY A 59 35.05 11.97 -27.65
CA GLY A 59 36.09 11.75 -28.66
C GLY A 59 35.75 12.45 -30.00
N PRO A 60 36.70 12.53 -30.93
CA PRO A 60 36.50 13.20 -32.22
C PRO A 60 35.57 12.40 -33.17
N VAL A 61 35.53 11.07 -33.02
CA VAL A 61 34.70 10.16 -33.81
C VAL A 61 34.15 9.08 -32.89
N LEU A 62 32.88 8.73 -33.08
CA LEU A 62 32.23 7.62 -32.43
C LEU A 62 32.30 6.38 -33.34
N HIS A 63 32.92 5.32 -32.86
CA HIS A 63 33.00 4.05 -33.56
C HIS A 63 31.82 3.16 -33.16
N ALA A 64 30.86 2.99 -34.07
CA ALA A 64 29.67 2.17 -33.83
C ALA A 64 29.96 0.69 -34.14
N ALA A 65 30.21 -0.10 -33.10
CA ALA A 65 30.45 -1.52 -33.17
C ALA A 65 29.12 -2.29 -33.25
N ARG A 66 28.88 -2.95 -34.38
CA ARG A 66 27.70 -3.82 -34.56
C ARG A 66 27.86 -5.10 -33.75
N ILE A 67 26.89 -5.37 -32.89
CA ILE A 67 26.78 -6.59 -32.09
C ILE A 67 25.72 -7.50 -32.71
N ASP A 68 26.02 -8.79 -32.87
CA ASP A 68 25.07 -9.75 -33.40
C ASP A 68 23.88 -9.97 -32.45
N ALA A 69 22.67 -10.17 -32.99
CA ALA A 69 21.46 -10.36 -32.19
C ALA A 69 21.56 -11.58 -31.24
N ASP A 70 22.22 -12.64 -31.70
CA ASP A 70 22.45 -13.90 -30.99
C ASP A 70 23.76 -13.93 -30.19
N ALA A 71 24.48 -12.80 -30.11
CA ALA A 71 25.67 -12.69 -29.28
C ALA A 71 25.36 -13.14 -27.85
N ASN A 72 26.14 -14.11 -27.35
CA ASN A 72 25.95 -14.66 -26.02
C ASN A 72 26.29 -13.62 -24.92
N LEU A 73 25.91 -13.90 -23.68
CA LEU A 73 26.12 -12.99 -22.55
C LEU A 73 27.60 -12.61 -22.39
N SER A 74 28.51 -13.56 -22.54
CA SER A 74 29.96 -13.34 -22.43
C SER A 74 30.49 -12.32 -23.43
N MET A 75 30.08 -12.42 -24.69
CA MET A 75 30.43 -11.43 -25.72
C MET A 75 29.83 -10.05 -25.41
N ARG A 76 28.59 -10.00 -24.93
CA ARG A 76 27.95 -8.73 -24.53
C ARG A 76 28.68 -8.07 -23.36
N LEU A 77 29.04 -8.84 -22.33
CA LEU A 77 29.83 -8.37 -21.18
C LEU A 77 31.23 -7.90 -21.57
N LEU A 78 31.89 -8.62 -22.49
CA LEU A 78 33.19 -8.21 -23.04
C LEU A 78 33.07 -6.86 -23.73
N MET A 79 32.08 -6.69 -24.59
CA MET A 79 31.89 -5.46 -25.36
C MET A 79 31.46 -4.28 -24.50
N THR A 80 30.57 -4.46 -23.52
CA THR A 80 30.16 -3.36 -22.63
C THR A 80 31.27 -2.97 -21.65
N SER A 81 32.01 -3.93 -21.10
CA SER A 81 33.18 -3.60 -20.27
C SER A 81 34.28 -2.89 -21.07
N LEU A 82 34.54 -3.33 -22.31
CA LEU A 82 35.45 -2.64 -23.23
C LEU A 82 34.97 -1.22 -23.53
N GLN A 83 33.69 -1.03 -23.81
CA GLN A 83 33.08 0.28 -24.02
C GLN A 83 33.28 1.19 -22.81
N GLY A 84 33.01 0.70 -21.59
CA GLY A 84 33.22 1.47 -20.37
C GLY A 84 34.67 1.90 -20.19
N ILE A 85 35.64 1.03 -20.51
CA ILE A 85 37.08 1.35 -20.46
C ILE A 85 37.44 2.43 -21.49
N VAL A 86 37.02 2.25 -22.74
CA VAL A 86 37.31 3.19 -23.83
C VAL A 86 36.73 4.56 -23.50
N ASN A 87 35.44 4.60 -23.16
CA ASN A 87 34.68 5.82 -22.92
C ASN A 87 35.07 6.53 -21.63
N ARG A 88 35.77 5.86 -20.70
CA ARG A 88 36.33 6.52 -19.51
C ARG A 88 37.45 7.50 -19.88
N ALA A 89 38.23 7.20 -20.92
CA ALA A 89 39.32 8.06 -21.37
C ALA A 89 38.84 9.13 -22.35
N ALA A 90 38.08 8.72 -23.36
CA ALA A 90 37.41 9.58 -24.33
C ALA A 90 36.23 8.79 -24.90
N VAL A 91 35.05 9.41 -25.00
CA VAL A 91 33.84 8.73 -25.48
C VAL A 91 33.96 8.49 -26.99
N GLU A 92 34.32 7.26 -27.35
CA GLU A 92 34.71 6.85 -28.70
C GLU A 92 34.03 5.55 -29.15
N LEU A 93 33.55 4.70 -28.24
CA LEU A 93 32.93 3.41 -28.60
C LEU A 93 31.43 3.44 -28.32
N TYR A 94 30.66 3.04 -29.33
CA TYR A 94 29.21 2.86 -29.26
C TYR A 94 28.85 1.45 -29.68
N LEU A 95 27.93 0.80 -28.97
CA LEU A 95 27.44 -0.53 -29.32
C LEU A 95 26.10 -0.39 -30.05
N ASP A 96 26.11 -0.75 -31.33
CA ASP A 96 24.92 -0.79 -32.18
C ASP A 96 24.36 -2.22 -32.17
N VAL A 97 23.25 -2.41 -31.47
CA VAL A 97 22.55 -3.69 -31.31
C VAL A 97 21.23 -3.68 -32.10
N PRO A 98 20.84 -4.82 -32.71
CA PRO A 98 19.58 -4.93 -33.43
C PRO A 98 18.37 -4.54 -32.58
N ALA A 99 17.34 -3.99 -33.24
CA ALA A 99 16.08 -3.66 -32.59
C ALA A 99 15.47 -4.87 -31.86
N GLY A 100 14.97 -4.64 -30.65
CA GLY A 100 14.42 -5.69 -29.78
C GLY A 100 15.44 -6.44 -28.92
N VAL A 101 16.74 -6.14 -29.03
CA VAL A 101 17.79 -6.72 -28.16
C VAL A 101 17.98 -5.89 -26.89
N ALA A 102 18.21 -4.58 -27.03
CA ALA A 102 18.24 -3.61 -25.93
C ALA A 102 18.05 -2.20 -26.51
N GLY A 103 16.93 -1.55 -26.18
CA GLY A 103 16.56 -0.25 -26.74
C GLY A 103 16.57 -0.20 -28.28
N ASN A 104 16.59 1.00 -28.84
CA ASN A 104 16.72 1.24 -30.28
C ASN A 104 17.99 2.03 -30.59
N THR A 105 19.13 1.34 -30.49
CA THR A 105 20.47 1.95 -30.57
C THR A 105 20.76 2.56 -31.95
N SER A 106 20.43 1.90 -33.05
CA SER A 106 20.67 2.47 -34.39
C SER A 106 19.91 3.79 -34.63
N GLN A 107 18.67 3.89 -34.17
CA GLN A 107 17.89 5.11 -34.29
C GLN A 107 18.33 6.19 -33.29
N MET A 108 18.83 5.80 -32.11
CA MET A 108 19.49 6.74 -31.19
C MET A 108 20.77 7.29 -31.80
N LEU A 109 21.66 6.44 -32.34
CA LEU A 109 22.88 6.84 -33.02
C LEU A 109 22.61 7.84 -34.18
N SER A 110 21.58 7.57 -34.99
CA SER A 110 21.15 8.47 -36.06
C SER A 110 20.70 9.83 -35.51
N TYR A 111 19.98 9.83 -34.39
CA TYR A 111 19.59 11.07 -33.70
C TYR A 111 20.81 11.81 -33.13
N LEU A 112 21.78 11.12 -32.52
CA LEU A 112 23.01 11.74 -32.02
C LEU A 112 23.79 12.46 -33.13
N ALA A 113 23.92 11.80 -34.28
CA ALA A 113 24.58 12.38 -35.45
C ALA A 113 23.87 13.65 -35.95
N ALA A 114 22.54 13.61 -36.03
CA ALA A 114 21.74 14.73 -36.51
C ALA A 114 21.66 15.91 -35.51
N ARG A 115 21.45 15.65 -34.22
CA ARG A 115 21.19 16.66 -33.19
C ARG A 115 22.47 17.26 -32.58
N TYR A 116 23.50 16.46 -32.38
CA TYR A 116 24.74 16.89 -31.71
C TYR A 116 25.95 16.92 -32.65
N ASN A 117 25.73 16.75 -33.96
CA ASN A 117 26.78 16.73 -34.98
C ASN A 117 27.88 15.68 -34.67
N VAL A 118 27.47 14.54 -34.11
CA VAL A 118 28.38 13.42 -33.82
C VAL A 118 28.81 12.77 -35.12
N THR A 119 30.11 12.81 -35.40
CA THR A 119 30.69 12.03 -36.51
C THR A 119 30.87 10.59 -36.05
N TYR A 120 30.42 9.64 -36.85
CA TYR A 120 30.55 8.22 -36.55
C TYR A 120 30.90 7.40 -37.79
N ASP A 121 31.59 6.29 -37.57
CA ASP A 121 31.75 5.20 -38.53
C ASP A 121 31.18 3.90 -37.96
N VAL A 122 31.03 2.89 -38.80
CA VAL A 122 30.42 1.61 -38.41
C VAL A 122 31.43 0.50 -38.63
N MET A 123 31.61 -0.35 -37.63
CA MET A 123 32.55 -1.47 -37.65
C MET A 123 31.95 -2.74 -37.03
N SER A 124 32.59 -3.88 -37.27
CA SER A 124 32.19 -5.13 -36.61
C SER A 124 32.67 -5.16 -35.15
N ALA A 125 32.01 -5.95 -34.30
CA ALA A 125 32.47 -6.18 -32.94
C ALA A 125 33.94 -6.64 -32.88
N GLN A 126 34.35 -7.52 -33.81
CA GLN A 126 35.73 -7.98 -33.92
C GLN A 126 36.71 -6.84 -34.22
N ALA A 127 36.37 -5.95 -35.17
CA ALA A 127 37.20 -4.80 -35.50
C ALA A 127 37.31 -3.82 -34.33
N ALA A 128 36.24 -3.63 -33.57
CA ALA A 128 36.26 -2.83 -32.35
C ALA A 128 37.17 -3.45 -31.27
N ILE A 129 37.13 -4.77 -31.07
CA ILE A 129 38.06 -5.46 -30.16
C ILE A 129 39.50 -5.27 -30.64
N ASP A 130 39.79 -5.53 -31.93
CA ASP A 130 41.13 -5.34 -32.50
C ASP A 130 41.63 -3.89 -32.29
N ALA A 131 40.73 -2.90 -32.42
CA ALA A 131 41.05 -1.48 -32.28
C ALA A 131 41.21 -1.00 -30.83
N TYR A 132 40.56 -1.61 -29.85
CA TYR A 132 40.46 -1.04 -28.49
C TYR A 132 40.91 -1.94 -27.36
N VAL A 133 41.00 -3.26 -27.54
CA VAL A 133 41.25 -4.20 -26.43
C VAL A 133 42.57 -3.96 -25.71
N HIS A 134 43.56 -3.38 -26.41
CA HIS A 134 44.86 -3.01 -25.84
C HIS A 134 44.78 -1.85 -24.82
N ARG A 135 43.64 -1.15 -24.72
CA ARG A 135 43.38 -0.18 -23.64
C ARG A 135 43.07 -0.88 -22.31
N ALA A 136 42.71 -2.16 -22.33
CA ALA A 136 42.52 -2.97 -21.13
C ALA A 136 43.86 -3.54 -20.65
N ALA A 137 44.07 -3.56 -19.34
CA ALA A 137 45.23 -4.17 -18.69
C ALA A 137 45.17 -5.71 -18.65
N GLY A 138 43.98 -6.28 -18.80
CA GLY A 138 43.78 -7.73 -18.77
C GLY A 138 42.31 -8.15 -18.81
N VAL A 139 42.03 -9.39 -18.40
CA VAL A 139 40.70 -10.00 -18.34
C VAL A 139 40.34 -10.38 -16.91
N VAL A 140 39.12 -10.05 -16.51
CA VAL A 140 38.43 -10.64 -15.36
C VAL A 140 37.48 -11.71 -15.89
N VAL A 141 37.64 -12.94 -15.40
CA VAL A 141 36.84 -14.10 -15.81
C VAL A 141 35.80 -14.41 -14.76
N TYR A 142 34.52 -14.31 -15.14
CA TYR A 142 33.41 -14.69 -14.26
C TYR A 142 33.17 -16.20 -14.30
N ASP A 143 32.50 -16.74 -13.28
CA ASP A 143 32.11 -18.14 -13.18
C ASP A 143 30.62 -18.30 -13.56
N PRO A 144 30.29 -18.94 -14.69
CA PRO A 144 28.90 -19.13 -15.12
C PRO A 144 28.01 -19.90 -14.12
N SER A 145 28.61 -20.69 -13.22
CA SER A 145 27.87 -21.42 -12.18
C SER A 145 27.56 -20.57 -10.94
N ARG A 146 28.13 -19.36 -10.86
CA ARG A 146 28.03 -18.41 -9.75
C ARG A 146 27.63 -17.03 -10.29
N PRO A 147 26.33 -16.76 -10.51
CA PRO A 147 25.88 -15.52 -11.17
C PRO A 147 26.40 -14.24 -10.51
N GLU A 148 26.54 -14.19 -9.19
CA GLU A 148 27.09 -13.05 -8.45
C GLU A 148 28.52 -12.66 -8.87
N SER A 149 29.26 -13.59 -9.49
CA SER A 149 30.61 -13.35 -10.01
C SER A 149 30.62 -12.34 -11.16
N ILE A 150 29.50 -12.12 -11.86
CA ILE A 150 29.40 -11.10 -12.92
C ILE A 150 29.38 -9.70 -12.30
N ASP A 151 28.64 -9.49 -11.21
CA ASP A 151 28.56 -8.20 -10.52
C ASP A 151 29.87 -7.86 -9.82
N VAL A 152 30.40 -8.81 -9.04
CA VAL A 152 31.74 -8.68 -8.44
C VAL A 152 32.79 -8.48 -9.54
N GLY A 153 32.70 -9.23 -10.63
CA GLY A 153 33.58 -9.13 -11.79
C GLY A 153 33.51 -7.78 -12.48
N THR A 154 32.34 -7.14 -12.53
CA THR A 154 32.15 -5.80 -13.10
C THR A 154 32.88 -4.75 -12.26
N VAL A 155 32.78 -4.83 -10.93
CA VAL A 155 33.51 -3.93 -10.03
C VAL A 155 35.03 -4.14 -10.17
N LEU A 156 35.50 -5.39 -10.19
CA LEU A 156 36.92 -5.72 -10.39
C LEU A 156 37.43 -5.24 -11.75
N ALA A 157 36.67 -5.46 -12.82
CA ALA A 157 36.98 -5.01 -14.18
C ALA A 157 37.17 -3.50 -14.23
N ALA A 158 36.26 -2.75 -13.60
CA ALA A 158 36.35 -1.30 -13.55
C ALA A 158 37.60 -0.80 -12.81
N GLN A 159 37.94 -1.42 -11.66
CA GLN A 159 39.08 -1.03 -10.82
C GLN A 159 40.43 -1.44 -11.41
N GLN A 160 40.49 -2.59 -12.08
CA GLN A 160 41.73 -3.12 -12.66
C GLN A 160 41.92 -2.72 -14.12
N ASN A 161 41.02 -1.89 -14.66
CA ASN A 161 41.00 -1.49 -16.07
C ASN A 161 41.02 -2.73 -17.00
N ALA A 162 40.17 -3.72 -16.71
CA ALA A 162 40.13 -5.01 -17.38
C ALA A 162 38.77 -5.27 -18.03
N VAL A 163 38.76 -6.06 -19.10
CA VAL A 163 37.48 -6.51 -19.70
C VAL A 163 36.90 -7.69 -18.90
N LEU A 164 35.58 -7.78 -18.86
CA LEU A 164 34.83 -8.85 -18.21
C LEU A 164 34.39 -9.87 -19.26
N ALA A 165 34.77 -11.13 -19.12
CA ALA A 165 34.41 -12.18 -20.08
C ALA A 165 34.21 -13.54 -19.41
N GLY A 166 33.51 -14.44 -20.10
CA GLY A 166 33.38 -15.84 -19.70
C GLY A 166 34.64 -16.64 -20.00
N PRO A 167 34.77 -17.85 -19.43
CA PRO A 167 35.95 -18.69 -19.56
C PRO A 167 36.29 -19.03 -21.02
N GLU A 168 35.28 -19.16 -21.88
CA GLU A 168 35.45 -19.47 -23.30
C GLU A 168 36.11 -18.34 -24.09
N LEU A 169 35.83 -17.07 -23.75
CA LEU A 169 36.43 -15.91 -24.43
C LEU A 169 37.79 -15.53 -23.83
N ALA A 170 38.02 -15.80 -22.55
CA ALA A 170 39.28 -15.47 -21.88
C ALA A 170 40.51 -16.11 -22.56
N GLY A 171 40.40 -17.40 -22.94
CA GLY A 171 41.47 -18.10 -23.65
C GLY A 171 41.71 -17.53 -25.06
N TRP A 172 40.63 -17.15 -25.75
CA TRP A 172 40.72 -16.51 -27.06
C TRP A 172 41.40 -15.13 -26.99
N LEU A 173 41.07 -14.32 -25.99
CA LEU A 173 41.68 -13.00 -25.76
C LEU A 173 43.19 -13.11 -25.48
N PHE A 174 43.60 -14.10 -24.68
CA PHE A 174 45.02 -14.36 -24.44
C PHE A 174 45.75 -14.78 -25.72
N ASN A 175 45.20 -15.74 -26.46
CA ASN A 175 45.86 -16.25 -27.66
C ASN A 175 45.96 -15.22 -28.79
N ARG A 176 44.97 -14.33 -28.93
CA ARG A 176 44.93 -13.34 -30.02
C ARG A 176 45.65 -12.03 -29.67
N TYR A 177 45.53 -11.55 -28.43
CA TYR A 177 46.01 -10.22 -28.03
C TYR A 177 47.07 -10.24 -26.92
N ALA A 178 47.49 -11.43 -26.47
CA ALA A 178 48.36 -11.60 -25.30
C ALA A 178 47.80 -10.93 -24.02
N LEU A 179 46.46 -10.80 -23.93
CA LEU A 179 45.79 -10.14 -22.82
C LEU A 179 45.75 -11.08 -21.60
N PRO A 180 46.41 -10.75 -20.46
CA PRO A 180 46.53 -11.67 -19.34
C PRO A 180 45.23 -11.75 -18.52
N THR A 181 44.96 -12.93 -17.94
CA THR A 181 43.91 -13.08 -16.93
C THR A 181 44.39 -12.49 -15.59
N LEU A 182 43.76 -11.41 -15.13
CA LEU A 182 44.10 -10.76 -13.85
C LEU A 182 43.35 -11.39 -12.68
N PHE A 183 42.13 -11.86 -12.95
CA PHE A 183 41.28 -12.52 -11.96
C PHE A 183 40.42 -13.56 -12.66
N ASP A 184 40.31 -14.75 -12.08
CA ASP A 184 39.43 -15.83 -12.54
C ASP A 184 38.63 -16.35 -11.35
N TYR A 185 37.34 -16.02 -11.29
CA TYR A 185 36.50 -16.30 -10.12
C TYR A 185 36.48 -17.79 -9.78
N ALA A 186 36.40 -18.67 -10.79
CA ALA A 186 36.34 -20.11 -10.60
C ALA A 186 37.66 -20.70 -10.03
N LYS A 187 38.78 -19.99 -10.18
CA LYS A 187 40.10 -20.40 -9.66
C LYS A 187 40.45 -19.77 -8.32
N ARG A 188 39.50 -19.14 -7.64
CA ARG A 188 39.70 -18.44 -6.37
C ARG A 188 38.90 -19.10 -5.26
N PRO A 189 39.49 -20.08 -4.52
CA PRO A 189 38.79 -20.80 -3.45
C PRO A 189 38.24 -19.88 -2.36
N ASP A 190 38.90 -18.73 -2.16
CA ASP A 190 38.51 -17.68 -1.21
C ASP A 190 37.22 -16.93 -1.62
N TRP A 191 36.82 -17.05 -2.90
CA TRP A 191 35.55 -16.54 -3.43
C TRP A 191 34.54 -17.66 -3.66
N THR A 192 34.95 -18.78 -4.26
CA THR A 192 34.03 -19.89 -4.57
C THR A 192 33.50 -20.64 -3.34
N SER A 193 34.18 -20.53 -2.18
CA SER A 193 33.69 -21.10 -0.92
C SER A 193 32.56 -20.29 -0.28
N LEU A 194 32.36 -19.04 -0.70
CA LEU A 194 31.33 -18.16 -0.16
C LEU A 194 30.00 -18.46 -0.87
N ASP A 195 28.87 -18.17 -0.22
CA ASP A 195 27.58 -18.00 -0.92
C ASP A 195 27.48 -16.57 -1.49
N ALA A 196 26.36 -16.24 -2.16
CA ALA A 196 26.18 -14.91 -2.74
C ALA A 196 26.26 -13.79 -1.69
N VAL A 197 25.64 -13.98 -0.53
CA VAL A 197 25.70 -13.02 0.59
C VAL A 197 27.15 -12.82 1.05
N GLY A 198 27.89 -13.90 1.28
CA GLY A 198 29.30 -13.85 1.68
C GLY A 198 30.18 -13.19 0.63
N ALA A 199 29.94 -13.44 -0.66
CA ALA A 199 30.66 -12.80 -1.76
C ALA A 199 30.45 -11.28 -1.77
N TYR A 200 29.20 -10.79 -1.63
CA TYR A 200 28.94 -9.35 -1.55
C TYR A 200 29.43 -8.72 -0.25
N ASP A 201 29.33 -9.40 0.89
CA ASP A 201 29.92 -8.92 2.15
C ASP A 201 31.43 -8.74 2.02
N ARG A 202 32.11 -9.64 1.30
CA ARG A 202 33.53 -9.50 0.99
C ARG A 202 33.79 -8.35 0.02
N ALA A 203 33.04 -8.27 -1.08
CA ALA A 203 33.14 -7.17 -2.04
C ALA A 203 32.92 -5.80 -1.38
N LEU A 204 31.98 -5.70 -0.44
CA LEU A 204 31.72 -4.50 0.33
C LEU A 204 32.92 -4.10 1.22
N ARG A 205 33.69 -5.06 1.74
CA ARG A 205 34.88 -4.77 2.53
C ARG A 205 36.10 -4.43 1.67
N GLU A 206 36.28 -5.14 0.56
CA GLU A 206 37.53 -5.10 -0.21
C GLU A 206 37.45 -4.20 -1.45
N LEU A 207 36.27 -4.10 -2.09
CA LEU A 207 36.11 -3.42 -3.37
C LEU A 207 35.40 -2.07 -3.22
N TYR A 208 34.35 -1.99 -2.41
CA TYR A 208 33.60 -0.73 -2.21
C TYR A 208 34.46 0.48 -1.80
N PRO A 209 35.50 0.37 -0.94
CA PRO A 209 36.36 1.51 -0.59
C PRO A 209 37.07 2.18 -1.78
N HIS A 210 37.17 1.48 -2.92
CA HIS A 210 37.78 1.96 -4.16
C HIS A 210 36.74 2.23 -5.26
N ALA A 211 35.45 2.10 -4.96
CA ALA A 211 34.37 2.44 -5.89
C ALA A 211 34.08 3.94 -5.87
N TYR A 212 33.40 4.43 -6.91
CA TYR A 212 32.93 5.81 -6.96
C TYR A 212 31.88 6.05 -5.86
N PRO A 213 32.06 7.04 -4.96
CA PRO A 213 31.32 7.12 -3.70
C PRO A 213 29.88 7.61 -3.84
N TYR A 214 29.50 8.20 -4.98
CA TYR A 214 28.17 8.80 -5.17
C TYR A 214 27.24 8.00 -6.08
N LEU A 215 27.60 6.77 -6.44
CA LEU A 215 26.73 5.84 -7.17
C LEU A 215 26.76 4.46 -6.50
N LEU A 216 25.59 3.85 -6.36
CA LEU A 216 25.45 2.41 -6.18
C LEU A 216 24.69 1.83 -7.37
N ALA A 217 24.81 0.53 -7.59
CA ALA A 217 23.97 -0.17 -8.55
C ALA A 217 23.41 -1.48 -7.96
N ILE A 218 22.10 -1.69 -8.15
CA ILE A 218 21.44 -2.98 -7.96
C ILE A 218 21.10 -3.54 -9.34
N LEU A 219 21.59 -4.74 -9.67
CA LEU A 219 21.51 -5.22 -11.05
C LEU A 219 21.52 -6.74 -11.15
N PRO A 220 20.46 -7.41 -11.66
CA PRO A 220 20.51 -8.84 -11.92
C PRO A 220 21.74 -9.18 -12.78
N PRO A 221 22.51 -10.23 -12.43
CA PRO A 221 23.79 -10.53 -13.09
C PRO A 221 23.75 -10.64 -14.62
N ASP A 222 22.63 -11.06 -15.18
CA ASP A 222 22.43 -11.23 -16.63
C ASP A 222 22.14 -9.92 -17.38
N ARG A 223 21.84 -8.83 -16.67
CA ARG A 223 21.62 -7.51 -17.26
C ARG A 223 22.96 -6.90 -17.65
N TRP A 224 23.18 -6.75 -18.94
CA TRP A 224 24.49 -6.36 -19.51
C TRP A 224 24.51 -4.92 -20.03
N ALA A 225 23.35 -4.32 -20.36
CA ALA A 225 23.26 -3.10 -21.15
C ALA A 225 23.89 -1.87 -20.46
N ILE A 226 23.58 -1.62 -19.19
CA ILE A 226 24.14 -0.51 -18.40
C ILE A 226 25.61 -0.71 -18.00
N ARG A 227 26.18 -1.91 -18.16
CA ARG A 227 27.51 -2.22 -17.60
C ARG A 227 28.62 -1.40 -18.23
N ASP A 228 28.41 -0.82 -19.41
CA ASP A 228 29.31 0.17 -19.99
C ASP A 228 29.51 1.37 -19.07
N TYR A 229 28.41 1.94 -18.56
CA TYR A 229 28.46 3.07 -17.64
C TYR A 229 28.96 2.67 -16.25
N LEU A 230 28.52 1.52 -15.72
CA LEU A 230 28.98 1.04 -14.41
C LEU A 230 30.49 0.77 -14.39
N VAL A 231 31.01 0.24 -15.49
CA VAL A 231 32.45 0.13 -15.69
C VAL A 231 33.04 1.52 -15.82
N GLN A 232 32.55 2.38 -16.73
CA GLN A 232 33.11 3.73 -16.94
C GLN A 232 33.28 4.53 -15.63
N THR A 233 32.29 4.49 -14.74
CA THR A 233 32.28 5.23 -13.47
C THR A 233 32.98 4.50 -12.32
N GLY A 234 33.19 3.18 -12.40
CA GLY A 234 33.67 2.39 -11.27
C GLY A 234 32.63 2.28 -10.14
N THR A 235 31.36 2.11 -10.51
CA THR A 235 30.24 1.97 -9.56
C THR A 235 30.27 0.62 -8.87
N PHE A 236 29.96 0.58 -7.58
CA PHE A 236 29.78 -0.67 -6.85
C PHE A 236 28.45 -1.34 -7.22
N VAL A 237 28.50 -2.61 -7.64
CA VAL A 237 27.36 -3.38 -8.14
C VAL A 237 27.05 -4.52 -7.19
N PHE A 238 25.78 -4.73 -6.87
CA PHE A 238 25.32 -5.87 -6.10
C PHE A 238 23.95 -6.36 -6.57
N TYR A 239 23.59 -7.60 -6.22
CA TYR A 239 22.25 -8.10 -6.43
C TYR A 239 21.90 -9.20 -5.43
N LEU A 240 20.85 -8.95 -4.65
CA LEU A 240 20.26 -9.89 -3.72
C LEU A 240 18.75 -9.88 -3.94
N THR A 241 18.11 -11.02 -3.66
CA THR A 241 16.64 -11.10 -3.73
C THR A 241 16.02 -10.08 -2.78
N GLN A 242 14.95 -9.42 -3.20
CA GLN A 242 14.24 -8.43 -2.42
C GLN A 242 12.85 -8.97 -2.02
N GLY A 243 12.26 -8.39 -0.99
CA GLY A 243 10.88 -8.66 -0.63
C GLY A 243 10.55 -10.04 -0.05
N ILE A 244 9.36 -10.60 -0.34
CA ILE A 244 8.84 -11.86 0.25
C ILE A 244 9.65 -13.06 -0.22
N LEU A 245 10.32 -12.91 -1.35
CA LEU A 245 11.21 -13.91 -1.90
C LEU A 245 12.61 -13.84 -1.25
N ALA A 246 12.94 -12.75 -0.54
CA ALA A 246 14.21 -12.60 0.13
C ALA A 246 14.26 -13.35 1.47
N SER A 247 15.38 -14.00 1.73
CA SER A 247 15.70 -14.47 3.07
C SER A 247 16.04 -13.30 4.01
N PRO A 248 15.91 -13.48 5.34
CA PRO A 248 16.35 -12.48 6.31
C PRO A 248 17.83 -12.10 6.16
N MET A 249 18.66 -13.04 5.73
CA MET A 249 20.10 -12.83 5.54
C MET A 249 20.39 -11.94 4.32
N GLU A 250 19.68 -12.14 3.21
CA GLU A 250 19.77 -11.27 2.02
C GLU A 250 19.27 -9.85 2.32
N THR A 251 18.18 -9.73 3.08
CA THR A 251 17.66 -8.43 3.51
C THR A 251 18.68 -7.70 4.38
N ALA A 252 19.26 -8.39 5.37
CA ALA A 252 20.29 -7.83 6.23
C ALA A 252 21.56 -7.44 5.45
N ALA A 253 21.94 -8.20 4.44
CA ALA A 253 23.07 -7.89 3.57
C ALA A 253 22.82 -6.66 2.69
N THR A 254 21.63 -6.55 2.12
CA THR A 254 21.18 -5.35 1.39
C THR A 254 21.29 -4.11 2.27
N MET A 255 20.76 -4.18 3.51
CA MET A 255 20.87 -3.06 4.46
C MET A 255 22.31 -2.70 4.82
N ARG A 256 23.22 -3.68 4.95
CA ARG A 256 24.65 -3.39 5.17
C ARG A 256 25.26 -2.60 4.02
N ILE A 257 24.95 -2.96 2.78
CA ILE A 257 25.44 -2.26 1.58
C ILE A 257 24.87 -0.84 1.52
N LEU A 258 23.56 -0.68 1.73
CA LEU A 258 22.93 0.63 1.75
C LEU A 258 23.52 1.52 2.86
N ALA A 259 23.76 1.00 4.06
CA ALA A 259 24.31 1.75 5.18
C ALA A 259 25.80 2.12 5.00
N ALA A 260 26.55 1.39 4.17
CA ALA A 260 27.96 1.67 3.90
C ALA A 260 28.15 2.89 2.98
N ALA A 261 27.16 3.20 2.15
CA ALA A 261 27.25 4.27 1.17
C ALA A 261 26.68 5.61 1.65
N PRO A 262 27.23 6.74 1.17
CA PRO A 262 26.74 8.07 1.55
C PRO A 262 25.23 8.22 1.35
N ARG A 263 24.62 9.07 2.18
CA ARG A 263 23.22 9.48 2.02
C ARG A 263 23.09 10.47 0.86
N GLY A 264 21.91 10.56 0.26
CA GLY A 264 21.59 11.48 -0.82
C GLY A 264 22.07 11.05 -2.20
N ILE A 265 22.51 9.79 -2.37
CA ILE A 265 23.03 9.27 -3.64
C ILE A 265 21.95 8.45 -4.38
N PRO A 266 22.00 8.41 -5.73
CA PRO A 266 21.18 7.49 -6.52
C PRO A 266 21.69 6.04 -6.40
N ILE A 267 20.75 5.10 -6.55
CA ILE A 267 21.00 3.69 -6.81
C ILE A 267 20.52 3.41 -8.24
N LEU A 268 21.44 3.06 -9.13
CA LEU A 268 21.16 2.76 -10.53
C LEU A 268 20.75 1.29 -10.72
N GLY A 269 19.91 1.05 -11.73
CA GLY A 269 19.46 -0.29 -12.10
C GLY A 269 18.15 -0.66 -11.43
N TRP A 270 17.79 -1.93 -11.53
CA TRP A 270 16.52 -2.46 -11.03
C TRP A 270 16.69 -3.90 -10.54
N PHE A 271 15.59 -4.57 -10.22
CA PHE A 271 15.59 -5.95 -9.75
C PHE A 271 14.26 -6.62 -10.13
N ASN A 272 14.22 -7.95 -10.03
CA ASN A 272 13.00 -8.69 -10.33
C ASN A 272 11.93 -8.40 -9.26
N SER A 273 10.79 -7.82 -9.67
CA SER A 273 9.63 -7.62 -8.79
C SER A 273 8.36 -8.28 -9.36
N PRO A 274 8.27 -9.63 -9.34
CA PRO A 274 7.13 -10.35 -9.91
C PRO A 274 5.82 -10.11 -9.16
N THR A 275 5.85 -9.56 -7.94
CA THR A 275 4.66 -9.40 -7.11
C THR A 275 4.41 -7.94 -6.70
N LEU A 276 5.18 -6.96 -7.21
CA LEU A 276 5.29 -5.55 -6.75
C LEU A 276 5.81 -5.39 -5.32
N THR A 277 5.87 -6.49 -4.60
CA THR A 277 6.22 -6.48 -3.22
C THR A 277 7.70 -6.12 -3.09
N GLU A 278 8.55 -6.72 -3.91
CA GLU A 278 10.00 -6.53 -3.92
C GLU A 278 10.37 -5.06 -4.13
N GLU A 279 9.70 -4.39 -5.07
CA GLU A 279 9.83 -2.95 -5.34
C GLU A 279 9.62 -2.15 -4.07
N ASN A 280 8.46 -2.36 -3.44
CA ASN A 280 8.06 -1.63 -2.26
C ASN A 280 9.05 -1.83 -1.09
N SER A 281 9.53 -3.05 -0.83
CA SER A 281 10.54 -3.25 0.24
C SER A 281 11.86 -2.56 -0.09
N PHE A 282 12.36 -2.66 -1.31
CA PHE A 282 13.68 -2.12 -1.60
C PHE A 282 13.67 -0.59 -1.58
N VAL A 283 12.65 0.05 -2.17
CA VAL A 283 12.52 1.51 -2.17
C VAL A 283 12.32 2.05 -0.75
N GLN A 284 11.60 1.33 0.13
CA GLN A 284 11.55 1.67 1.56
C GLN A 284 12.92 1.63 2.24
N MET A 285 13.67 0.53 2.04
CA MET A 285 15.02 0.39 2.61
C MET A 285 15.97 1.47 2.10
N ALA A 286 15.95 1.76 0.80
CA ALA A 286 16.74 2.82 0.18
C ALA A 286 16.35 4.20 0.74
N SER A 287 15.05 4.49 0.85
CA SER A 287 14.53 5.77 1.37
C SER A 287 14.93 5.98 2.84
N ALA A 288 14.87 4.93 3.67
CA ALA A 288 15.30 4.96 5.07
C ALA A 288 16.80 5.26 5.21
N GLU A 289 17.61 4.79 4.25
CA GLU A 289 19.04 5.11 4.14
C GLU A 289 19.34 6.40 3.37
N GLY A 290 18.30 7.20 3.10
CA GLY A 290 18.40 8.52 2.48
C GLY A 290 18.81 8.47 1.00
N LYS A 291 18.55 7.35 0.32
CA LYS A 291 18.89 7.08 -1.09
C LYS A 291 17.63 7.04 -1.93
N PHE A 292 17.78 7.16 -3.24
CA PHE A 292 16.68 7.09 -4.20
C PHE A 292 17.09 6.21 -5.37
N VAL A 293 16.12 5.55 -6.00
CA VAL A 293 16.35 4.53 -7.04
C VAL A 293 16.09 5.13 -8.42
N VAL A 294 16.88 4.70 -9.41
CA VAL A 294 16.72 5.08 -10.81
C VAL A 294 16.76 3.80 -11.65
N GLY A 295 15.60 3.40 -12.20
CA GLY A 295 15.54 2.26 -13.12
C GLY A 295 16.27 2.60 -14.42
N VAL A 296 17.29 1.80 -14.79
CA VAL A 296 18.14 2.06 -15.96
C VAL A 296 18.90 0.79 -16.41
N GLN A 297 18.45 -0.41 -16.03
CA GLN A 297 19.23 -1.64 -16.22
C GLN A 297 19.38 -2.09 -17.68
N ASP A 298 18.42 -1.71 -18.53
CA ASP A 298 18.27 -2.11 -19.92
C ASP A 298 18.50 -0.92 -20.90
N VAL A 299 19.09 0.19 -20.43
CA VAL A 299 19.50 1.33 -21.26
C VAL A 299 20.95 1.16 -21.74
N PRO A 300 21.19 0.81 -23.01
CA PRO A 300 22.54 0.66 -23.54
C PRO A 300 23.21 2.00 -23.84
N ASN A 301 24.53 1.99 -23.95
CA ASN A 301 25.36 3.13 -24.36
C ASN A 301 25.25 4.34 -23.43
N LEU A 302 24.88 4.13 -22.17
CA LEU A 302 24.73 5.22 -21.21
C LEU A 302 26.07 5.96 -20.98
N SER A 303 27.20 5.25 -21.15
CA SER A 303 28.55 5.84 -21.16
C SER A 303 28.81 6.85 -22.28
N VAL A 304 27.99 6.80 -23.34
CA VAL A 304 28.00 7.76 -24.46
C VAL A 304 26.98 8.87 -24.23
N LEU A 305 25.75 8.52 -23.85
CA LEU A 305 24.65 9.48 -23.72
C LEU A 305 24.98 10.57 -22.69
N THR A 306 25.60 10.20 -21.56
CA THR A 306 25.99 11.13 -20.51
C THR A 306 27.04 12.17 -20.93
N ALA A 307 27.77 11.94 -22.03
CA ALA A 307 28.81 12.89 -22.51
C ALA A 307 28.26 13.99 -23.43
N LEU A 308 26.98 13.93 -23.79
CA LEU A 308 26.35 14.85 -24.76
C LEU A 308 25.26 15.68 -24.06
N GLY A 309 25.04 16.92 -24.49
CA GLY A 309 23.90 17.75 -24.09
C GLY A 309 23.89 18.34 -22.68
N ARG A 310 24.76 17.93 -21.74
CA ARG A 310 24.72 18.38 -20.32
C ARG A 310 24.89 19.88 -20.08
N ASN A 311 25.47 20.61 -21.02
CA ASN A 311 25.68 22.05 -20.93
C ASN A 311 24.61 22.85 -21.70
N GLU A 312 23.63 22.19 -22.30
CA GLU A 312 22.52 22.83 -23.02
C GLU A 312 21.38 23.17 -22.05
N THR A 313 20.54 24.13 -22.45
CA THR A 313 19.30 24.41 -21.70
C THR A 313 18.20 23.54 -22.28
N HIS A 314 17.66 22.62 -21.47
CA HIS A 314 16.54 21.79 -21.88
C HIS A 314 15.24 22.54 -21.56
N ARG A 315 14.44 22.86 -22.59
CA ARG A 315 13.15 23.54 -22.43
C ARG A 315 12.06 22.74 -23.09
N GLN A 316 10.94 22.60 -22.40
CA GLN A 316 9.75 22.05 -23.01
C GLN A 316 9.20 23.04 -24.04
N VAL A 317 8.60 22.51 -25.09
CA VAL A 317 7.80 23.32 -26.01
C VAL A 317 6.63 23.90 -25.21
N SER A 318 6.69 25.21 -24.95
CA SER A 318 5.60 25.91 -24.30
C SER A 318 4.50 26.17 -25.33
N PRO A 319 3.23 25.85 -25.05
CA PRO A 319 2.13 26.36 -25.87
C PRO A 319 2.25 27.88 -25.95
N THR A 320 1.96 28.47 -27.11
CA THR A 320 1.61 29.89 -27.14
C THR A 320 0.47 30.08 -26.15
N ALA A 321 0.70 30.82 -25.06
CA ALA A 321 -0.22 30.86 -23.92
C ALA A 321 -1.67 31.07 -24.41
N PRO A 322 -2.55 30.06 -24.34
CA PRO A 322 -3.94 30.26 -24.66
C PRO A 322 -4.53 31.29 -23.68
N PRO A 323 -5.60 32.02 -24.05
CA PRO A 323 -6.27 32.90 -23.11
C PRO A 323 -6.59 32.15 -21.81
N PRO A 324 -6.58 32.83 -20.64
CA PRO A 324 -6.93 32.20 -19.36
C PRO A 324 -8.24 31.44 -19.52
N ARG A 325 -8.22 30.14 -19.24
CA ARG A 325 -9.43 29.32 -19.34
C ARG A 325 -10.41 29.74 -18.25
N VAL A 326 -11.66 29.95 -18.63
CA VAL A 326 -12.73 30.26 -17.69
C VAL A 326 -13.24 28.94 -17.12
N LEU A 327 -13.42 28.89 -15.79
CA LEU A 327 -13.97 27.73 -15.12
C LEU A 327 -15.46 27.58 -15.47
N GLU A 328 -15.79 26.49 -16.13
CA GLU A 328 -17.16 26.05 -16.44
C GLU A 328 -17.54 24.79 -15.63
N ASP A 329 -18.83 24.47 -15.54
CA ASP A 329 -19.36 23.28 -14.86
C ASP A 329 -19.19 22.02 -15.75
N LYS A 330 -17.94 21.59 -15.89
CA LYS A 330 -17.48 20.42 -16.67
C LYS A 330 -16.54 19.55 -15.84
N THR A 331 -16.33 18.32 -16.29
CA THR A 331 -15.25 17.47 -15.77
C THR A 331 -13.97 17.70 -16.57
N TYR A 332 -12.93 18.16 -15.89
CA TYR A 332 -11.61 18.34 -16.47
C TYR A 332 -10.75 17.11 -16.21
N VAL A 333 -10.12 16.59 -17.26
CA VAL A 333 -9.34 15.36 -17.21
C VAL A 333 -7.90 15.59 -17.66
N VAL A 334 -6.93 15.08 -16.91
CA VAL A 334 -5.54 14.90 -17.38
C VAL A 334 -5.31 13.43 -17.68
N LEU A 335 -4.73 13.12 -18.84
CA LEU A 335 -4.25 11.78 -19.17
C LEU A 335 -2.77 11.67 -18.79
N GLY A 336 -2.51 11.08 -17.63
CA GLY A 336 -1.16 10.88 -17.08
C GLY A 336 -0.54 9.57 -17.57
N ILE A 337 0.65 9.67 -18.16
CA ILE A 337 1.49 8.53 -18.54
C ILE A 337 2.57 8.32 -17.48
N PRO A 338 2.49 7.27 -16.65
CA PRO A 338 3.38 7.00 -15.51
C PRO A 338 4.70 6.34 -15.95
N ASP A 339 5.46 5.83 -14.98
CA ASP A 339 6.68 5.01 -15.13
C ASP A 339 7.92 5.72 -15.71
N GLY A 340 7.87 7.04 -15.90
CA GLY A 340 8.99 7.84 -16.41
C GLY A 340 10.20 7.96 -15.48
N ASP A 341 10.07 7.56 -14.22
CA ASP A 341 11.20 7.47 -13.26
C ASP A 341 12.18 6.37 -13.66
N ASN A 342 11.68 5.39 -14.40
CA ASN A 342 12.43 4.32 -15.03
C ASN A 342 12.87 4.72 -16.45
N LEU A 343 14.17 4.89 -16.63
CA LEU A 343 14.76 5.16 -17.94
C LEU A 343 14.62 3.97 -18.90
N ASP A 344 14.42 2.75 -18.41
CA ASP A 344 14.10 1.59 -19.25
C ASP A 344 12.75 1.78 -19.95
N PHE A 345 11.77 2.40 -19.27
CA PHE A 345 10.50 2.79 -19.90
C PHE A 345 10.74 3.90 -20.94
N ALA A 346 11.48 4.95 -20.57
CA ALA A 346 11.79 6.07 -21.46
C ALA A 346 12.60 5.63 -22.70
N ALA A 347 13.49 4.65 -22.60
CA ALA A 347 14.27 4.14 -23.74
C ALA A 347 13.56 2.99 -24.51
N GLY A 348 12.49 2.45 -23.94
CA GLY A 348 11.74 1.30 -24.45
C GLY A 348 10.29 1.64 -24.75
N ARG A 349 9.37 1.22 -23.88
CA ARG A 349 7.91 1.29 -24.12
C ARG A 349 7.41 2.70 -24.46
N MET A 350 7.98 3.74 -23.86
CA MET A 350 7.61 5.12 -24.19
C MET A 350 7.84 5.42 -25.68
N TRP A 351 8.87 4.86 -26.30
CA TRP A 351 9.16 5.04 -27.71
C TRP A 351 8.02 4.55 -28.61
N ASP A 352 7.44 3.40 -28.27
CA ASP A 352 6.32 2.82 -29.01
C ASP A 352 5.10 3.72 -28.90
N LEU A 353 4.74 4.11 -27.67
CA LEU A 353 3.62 5.03 -27.39
C LEU A 353 3.82 6.39 -28.07
N TRP A 354 5.06 6.89 -28.07
CA TRP A 354 5.43 8.17 -28.70
C TRP A 354 5.24 8.13 -30.22
N SER A 355 5.21 6.95 -30.83
CA SER A 355 4.97 6.80 -32.26
C SER A 355 3.49 6.67 -32.63
N GLU A 356 2.58 6.56 -31.66
CA GLU A 356 1.16 6.30 -31.92
C GLU A 356 0.44 7.52 -32.53
N PRO A 357 -0.43 7.33 -33.55
CA PRO A 357 -1.10 8.43 -34.23
C PRO A 357 -2.06 9.27 -33.36
N VAL A 358 -2.54 8.72 -32.25
CA VAL A 358 -3.41 9.45 -31.31
C VAL A 358 -2.66 10.53 -30.55
N ARG A 359 -1.33 10.43 -30.42
CA ARG A 359 -0.50 11.51 -29.87
C ARG A 359 -0.64 12.76 -30.74
N GLY A 360 -0.85 13.90 -30.11
CA GLY A 360 -1.13 15.17 -30.82
C GLY A 360 -2.60 15.38 -31.20
N THR A 361 -3.50 14.46 -30.85
CA THR A 361 -4.96 14.66 -30.97
C THR A 361 -5.61 15.05 -29.63
N LEU A 362 -4.97 14.69 -28.52
CA LEU A 362 -5.40 14.97 -27.14
C LEU A 362 -4.18 15.36 -26.29
N PRO A 363 -4.36 16.15 -25.21
CA PRO A 363 -3.31 16.41 -24.23
C PRO A 363 -2.87 15.13 -23.49
N PHE A 364 -1.56 14.92 -23.40
CA PHE A 364 -0.95 13.87 -22.58
C PHE A 364 0.10 14.46 -21.64
N ALA A 365 0.10 13.98 -20.40
CA ALA A 365 1.03 14.36 -19.35
C ALA A 365 2.03 13.22 -19.14
N TRP A 366 3.21 13.35 -19.72
CA TRP A 366 4.27 12.35 -19.72
C TRP A 366 5.16 12.50 -18.49
N SER A 367 5.21 11.50 -17.62
CA SER A 367 6.23 11.48 -16.58
C SER A 367 7.60 11.18 -17.20
N LEU A 368 8.65 11.84 -16.70
CA LEU A 368 10.05 11.58 -17.06
C LEU A 368 10.95 11.87 -15.85
N ASN A 369 12.06 11.14 -15.75
CA ASN A 369 13.06 11.38 -14.72
C ASN A 369 13.87 12.64 -15.04
N PRO A 370 13.84 13.70 -14.21
CA PRO A 370 14.55 14.94 -14.50
C PRO A 370 16.08 14.76 -14.43
N LEU A 371 16.60 13.65 -13.89
CA LEU A 371 18.03 13.32 -13.98
C LEU A 371 18.52 13.04 -15.40
N LEU A 372 17.62 12.86 -16.37
CA LEU A 372 18.00 12.70 -17.77
C LEU A 372 18.89 13.85 -18.27
N VAL A 373 18.76 15.08 -17.74
CA VAL A 373 19.62 16.23 -18.09
C VAL A 373 21.12 16.02 -17.80
N ASP A 374 21.47 15.04 -16.96
CA ASP A 374 22.86 14.67 -16.69
C ASP A 374 23.15 13.21 -17.09
N LEU A 375 22.18 12.31 -16.91
CA LEU A 375 22.36 10.88 -17.08
C LEU A 375 22.25 10.44 -18.54
N ALA A 376 21.27 10.97 -19.29
CA ALA A 376 21.08 10.70 -20.70
C ALA A 376 20.39 11.86 -21.44
N PRO A 377 21.05 13.03 -21.59
CA PRO A 377 20.41 14.21 -22.20
C PRO A 377 19.87 13.98 -23.60
N PRO A 378 20.53 13.19 -24.48
CA PRO A 378 19.97 12.84 -25.77
C PRO A 378 18.62 12.12 -25.73
N LEU A 379 18.33 11.37 -24.66
CA LEU A 379 17.03 10.72 -24.53
C LEU A 379 15.94 11.74 -24.17
N LEU A 380 16.26 12.73 -23.31
CA LEU A 380 15.35 13.84 -23.00
C LEU A 380 15.09 14.70 -24.23
N ASP A 381 16.17 15.15 -24.90
CA ASP A 381 16.09 16.06 -26.04
C ASP A 381 15.30 15.43 -27.19
N ARG A 382 15.40 14.12 -27.40
CA ARG A 382 14.60 13.41 -28.40
C ARG A 382 13.10 13.62 -28.19
N TYR A 383 12.65 13.55 -26.95
CA TYR A 383 11.25 13.75 -26.60
C TYR A 383 10.87 15.22 -26.70
N TYR A 384 11.74 16.13 -26.25
CA TYR A 384 11.46 17.58 -26.29
C TYR A 384 11.43 18.13 -27.72
N ASP A 385 12.38 17.73 -28.57
CA ASP A 385 12.52 18.18 -29.96
C ASP A 385 11.31 17.77 -30.83
N SER A 386 10.63 16.67 -30.46
CA SER A 386 9.51 16.11 -31.23
C SER A 386 8.15 16.21 -30.52
N ALA A 387 8.10 16.94 -29.40
CA ALA A 387 6.87 17.17 -28.64
C ALA A 387 5.92 18.11 -29.38
N THR A 388 4.62 17.79 -29.34
CA THR A 388 3.56 18.70 -29.76
C THR A 388 3.19 19.64 -28.59
N PRO A 389 2.46 20.74 -28.82
CA PRO A 389 1.93 21.57 -27.72
C PRO A 389 0.97 20.84 -26.76
N LEU A 390 0.51 19.63 -27.12
CA LEU A 390 -0.35 18.78 -26.32
C LEU A 390 0.44 17.79 -25.46
N ASP A 391 1.75 17.65 -25.69
CA ASP A 391 2.64 16.84 -24.86
C ASP A 391 3.23 17.74 -23.76
N ARG A 392 2.98 17.38 -22.49
CA ARG A 392 3.58 18.06 -21.34
C ARG A 392 4.34 17.06 -20.49
N PHE A 393 5.56 17.39 -20.13
CA PHE A 393 6.40 16.56 -19.29
C PHE A 393 6.37 17.03 -17.84
N LEU A 394 6.31 16.08 -16.92
CA LEU A 394 6.37 16.34 -15.49
C LEU A 394 7.36 15.41 -14.81
N ALA A 395 7.77 15.78 -13.60
CA ALA A 395 8.73 14.99 -12.85
C ALA A 395 8.06 13.70 -12.38
N SER A 396 8.66 12.60 -12.79
CA SER A 396 8.26 11.27 -12.37
C SER A 396 8.44 11.05 -10.86
N PRO A 397 7.82 10.00 -10.31
CA PRO A 397 7.99 9.63 -8.91
C PRO A 397 9.44 9.49 -8.44
N SER A 398 9.84 10.06 -7.30
CA SER A 398 9.15 11.08 -6.49
C SER A 398 9.89 12.43 -6.61
N GLY A 399 10.36 12.78 -7.81
CA GLY A 399 11.25 13.90 -8.06
C GLY A 399 12.46 13.48 -8.91
N ALA A 400 13.67 13.71 -8.41
CA ALA A 400 14.90 13.27 -9.09
C ALA A 400 15.14 11.75 -9.08
N GLY A 401 14.19 10.95 -8.62
CA GLY A 401 14.28 9.50 -8.59
C GLY A 401 13.30 8.92 -7.60
N TYR A 402 13.15 7.60 -7.66
CA TYR A 402 12.11 6.90 -6.93
C TYR A 402 12.49 6.76 -5.45
N LEU A 403 11.69 7.40 -4.60
CA LEU A 403 11.84 7.46 -3.16
C LEU A 403 10.45 7.56 -2.52
N TYR A 404 10.30 7.02 -1.31
CA TYR A 404 9.09 7.12 -0.50
C TYR A 404 9.24 8.22 0.56
N PRO A 405 8.57 9.39 0.41
CA PRO A 405 8.79 10.55 1.26
C PRO A 405 8.64 10.29 2.76
N ASP A 406 7.64 9.51 3.17
CA ASP A 406 7.38 9.25 4.59
C ASP A 406 8.38 8.26 5.22
N TYR A 407 9.11 7.50 4.40
CA TYR A 407 10.14 6.55 4.85
C TYR A 407 11.53 7.17 4.95
N THR A 408 11.68 8.43 4.56
CA THR A 408 12.94 9.14 4.67
C THR A 408 13.35 9.40 6.11
N GLY A 409 14.62 9.17 6.40
CA GLY A 409 15.22 9.49 7.69
C GLY A 409 15.23 11.00 8.01
N PRO A 410 15.50 11.37 9.26
CA PRO A 410 15.55 12.77 9.68
C PRO A 410 16.53 13.59 8.83
N GLY A 411 16.05 14.68 8.24
CA GLY A 411 16.85 15.61 7.43
C GLY A 411 17.13 15.18 5.99
N ASP A 412 16.75 13.96 5.57
CA ASP A 412 16.99 13.50 4.20
C ASP A 412 16.06 14.15 3.18
N LEU A 413 14.76 14.24 3.49
CA LEU A 413 13.78 14.74 2.54
C LEU A 413 14.05 16.20 2.11
N PRO A 414 14.31 17.17 3.01
CA PRO A 414 14.62 18.54 2.57
C PRO A 414 15.86 18.61 1.68
N SER A 415 16.88 17.80 1.97
CA SER A 415 18.08 17.70 1.12
C SER A 415 17.74 17.13 -0.27
N PHE A 416 16.93 16.07 -0.33
CA PHE A 416 16.49 15.44 -1.57
C PHE A 416 15.59 16.36 -2.41
N VAL A 417 14.68 17.11 -1.79
CA VAL A 417 13.81 18.05 -2.51
C VAL A 417 14.62 19.21 -3.09
N ASN A 418 15.61 19.74 -2.36
CA ASN A 418 16.51 20.76 -2.90
C ASN A 418 17.35 20.25 -4.08
N PHE A 419 17.85 19.01 -3.97
CA PHE A 419 18.51 18.34 -5.08
C PHE A 419 17.55 18.19 -6.28
N THR A 420 16.33 17.73 -6.03
CA THR A 420 15.27 17.58 -7.04
C THR A 420 14.99 18.90 -7.74
N LYS A 421 14.79 20.00 -7.02
CA LYS A 421 14.50 21.32 -7.60
C LYS A 421 15.54 21.75 -8.64
N ARG A 422 16.82 21.48 -8.41
CA ARG A 422 17.89 21.78 -9.38
C ARG A 422 17.63 21.10 -10.72
N TYR A 423 17.21 19.84 -10.69
CA TYR A 423 16.94 19.05 -11.89
C TYR A 423 15.58 19.37 -12.51
N LEU A 424 14.57 19.71 -11.70
CA LEU A 424 13.30 20.24 -12.21
C LEU A 424 13.52 21.51 -13.03
N ASP A 425 14.32 22.45 -12.53
CA ASP A 425 14.66 23.69 -13.23
C ASP A 425 15.45 23.45 -14.51
N ALA A 426 16.39 22.49 -14.47
CA ALA A 426 17.20 22.13 -15.63
C ALA A 426 16.41 21.38 -16.71
N ALA A 427 15.40 20.60 -16.32
CA ALA A 427 14.53 19.85 -17.21
C ALA A 427 13.26 20.62 -17.60
N ASP A 428 13.05 21.83 -17.08
CA ASP A 428 11.84 22.64 -17.31
C ASP A 428 10.55 21.94 -16.87
N MET A 429 10.59 21.18 -15.78
CA MET A 429 9.43 20.46 -15.20
C MET A 429 8.92 21.17 -13.95
N ASP A 430 7.63 21.48 -13.89
CA ASP A 430 7.02 22.27 -12.80
C ASP A 430 5.98 21.49 -11.98
N VAL A 431 5.53 20.32 -12.44
CA VAL A 431 4.67 19.40 -11.70
C VAL A 431 5.49 18.24 -11.16
N VAL A 432 5.22 17.84 -9.91
CA VAL A 432 5.88 16.69 -9.27
C VAL A 432 4.87 15.60 -8.99
N TRP A 433 5.14 14.41 -9.52
CA TRP A 433 4.41 13.20 -9.19
C TRP A 433 5.11 12.49 -8.02
N LEU A 434 4.36 12.09 -7.00
CA LEU A 434 4.87 11.39 -5.83
C LEU A 434 4.26 9.99 -5.73
N LEU A 435 5.12 9.04 -5.38
CA LEU A 435 4.77 7.74 -4.86
C LEU A 435 5.24 7.62 -3.41
N ASN A 436 4.57 6.77 -2.64
CA ASN A 436 4.94 6.44 -1.29
C ASN A 436 4.70 4.94 -1.08
N ALA A 437 5.20 4.38 0.02
CA ALA A 437 5.07 2.93 0.22
C ALA A 437 3.60 2.53 0.25
N PHE A 438 3.28 1.46 -0.48
CA PHE A 438 1.92 0.93 -0.48
C PHE A 438 1.56 0.39 0.90
N ALA A 439 0.53 0.98 1.51
CA ALA A 439 -0.24 0.36 2.57
C ALA A 439 -1.50 -0.27 1.96
N ALA A 440 -2.09 -1.25 2.64
CA ALA A 440 -3.41 -1.76 2.28
C ALA A 440 -4.55 -0.86 2.77
N SER A 441 -4.29 0.43 2.85
CA SER A 441 -5.24 1.48 3.14
C SER A 441 -4.85 2.65 2.25
N GLU A 442 -5.57 3.77 2.36
CA GLU A 442 -5.09 5.01 1.77
C GLU A 442 -3.61 5.24 2.13
N ILE A 443 -2.83 5.56 1.10
CA ILE A 443 -1.43 5.93 1.25
C ILE A 443 -1.42 7.31 1.89
N SER A 444 -1.00 7.34 3.16
CA SER A 444 -0.84 8.58 3.90
C SER A 444 0.33 9.35 3.31
N TYR A 445 0.13 10.66 3.12
CA TYR A 445 1.22 11.61 2.96
C TYR A 445 1.10 12.58 4.13
N SER A 446 2.10 12.60 5.02
CA SER A 446 2.03 13.54 6.14
C SER A 446 2.16 14.98 5.62
N SER A 447 1.37 15.90 6.20
CA SER A 447 1.41 17.32 5.81
C SER A 447 2.84 17.87 5.86
N ALA A 448 3.66 17.44 6.83
CA ALA A 448 5.04 17.88 6.95
C ALA A 448 5.91 17.49 5.73
N ARG A 449 5.71 16.30 5.14
CA ARG A 449 6.46 15.90 3.95
C ARG A 449 5.99 16.65 2.71
N LEU A 450 4.69 16.84 2.54
CA LEU A 450 4.16 17.62 1.43
C LEU A 450 4.59 19.09 1.52
N SER A 451 4.56 19.69 2.71
CA SER A 451 5.12 21.04 2.94
C SER A 451 6.59 21.13 2.55
N ALA A 452 7.40 20.08 2.78
CA ALA A 452 8.80 20.06 2.35
C ALA A 452 8.93 20.12 0.82
N TYR A 453 8.09 19.40 0.07
CA TYR A 453 8.02 19.52 -1.40
C TYR A 453 7.56 20.91 -1.82
N VAL A 454 6.50 21.44 -1.22
CA VAL A 454 5.98 22.78 -1.53
C VAL A 454 7.05 23.85 -1.35
N ASP A 455 7.77 23.83 -0.23
CA ASP A 455 8.81 24.83 0.05
C ASP A 455 10.06 24.66 -0.82
N GLY A 456 10.55 23.42 -0.94
CA GLY A 456 11.82 23.14 -1.61
C GLY A 456 11.71 23.12 -3.14
N SER A 457 10.62 22.60 -3.68
CA SER A 457 10.42 22.48 -5.14
C SER A 457 9.53 23.56 -5.74
N ARG A 458 8.65 24.20 -4.95
CA ARG A 458 7.67 25.20 -5.41
C ARG A 458 6.91 24.76 -6.67
N PRO A 459 6.28 23.58 -6.66
CA PRO A 459 5.69 23.01 -7.87
C PRO A 459 4.41 23.76 -8.26
N ALA A 460 4.12 23.78 -9.56
CA ALA A 460 2.83 24.21 -10.11
C ALA A 460 1.68 23.32 -9.64
N GLY A 461 1.96 22.05 -9.33
CA GLY A 461 1.05 21.13 -8.66
C GLY A 461 1.74 19.84 -8.25
N ILE A 462 1.14 19.13 -7.30
CA ILE A 462 1.61 17.82 -6.82
C ILE A 462 0.56 16.77 -7.16
N VAL A 463 0.99 15.67 -7.77
CA VAL A 463 0.15 14.51 -8.04
C VAL A 463 0.57 13.38 -7.11
N LEU A 464 -0.38 12.75 -6.44
CA LEU A 464 -0.14 11.62 -5.57
C LEU A 464 -0.70 10.36 -6.21
N ASP A 465 0.16 9.41 -6.55
CA ASP A 465 -0.26 8.11 -7.11
C ASP A 465 -0.48 7.05 -6.02
N TYR A 466 -1.02 5.91 -6.48
CA TYR A 466 -1.22 4.64 -5.76
C TYR A 466 -2.42 4.53 -4.82
N ASP A 467 -3.44 5.37 -4.97
CA ASP A 467 -4.68 5.22 -4.21
C ASP A 467 -5.92 4.86 -5.04
N ASP A 468 -6.33 3.60 -4.93
CA ASP A 468 -7.63 3.06 -5.39
C ASP A 468 -8.66 2.93 -4.24
N GLN A 469 -8.30 3.39 -3.03
CA GLN A 469 -9.07 3.28 -1.79
C GLN A 469 -9.84 4.60 -1.50
N PRO A 470 -10.65 4.69 -0.42
CA PRO A 470 -11.30 5.93 -0.03
C PRO A 470 -10.23 6.94 0.27
N ARG A 471 -10.29 8.02 -0.46
CA ARG A 471 -9.39 9.14 -0.25
C ARG A 471 -9.89 9.92 0.96
N THR A 472 -9.00 10.23 1.89
CA THR A 472 -9.21 11.30 2.88
C THR A 472 -9.50 12.63 2.18
N ARG A 473 -9.02 12.77 0.93
CA ARG A 473 -9.26 13.93 0.07
C ARG A 473 -8.84 13.69 -1.38
N ASP A 474 -9.67 14.11 -2.33
CA ASP A 474 -9.35 14.07 -3.76
C ASP A 474 -8.37 15.19 -4.17
N ALA A 475 -8.61 16.42 -3.72
CA ALA A 475 -7.74 17.57 -3.97
C ALA A 475 -7.70 18.58 -2.81
N TRP A 476 -6.56 19.26 -2.63
CA TRP A 476 -6.37 20.32 -1.64
C TRP A 476 -5.30 21.34 -2.01
N MET A 477 -5.25 22.42 -1.24
CA MET A 477 -4.13 23.36 -1.25
C MET A 477 -3.20 23.02 -0.07
N GLN A 478 -1.96 22.63 -0.38
CA GLN A 478 -0.95 22.34 0.62
C GLN A 478 -0.09 23.59 0.90
N PRO A 479 -0.07 24.10 2.14
CA PRO A 479 0.86 25.14 2.53
C PRO A 479 2.23 24.55 2.88
N GLY A 480 3.27 25.25 2.47
CA GLY A 480 4.59 25.23 3.08
C GLY A 480 4.79 26.46 3.97
N THR A 481 6.02 26.65 4.44
CA THR A 481 6.45 27.86 5.16
C THR A 481 6.59 29.08 4.25
N GLN A 482 6.88 28.89 2.96
CA GLN A 482 7.18 29.96 2.00
C GLN A 482 6.34 29.90 0.72
N ALA A 483 5.74 28.75 0.41
CA ALA A 483 4.97 28.55 -0.80
C ALA A 483 3.68 27.77 -0.52
N ILE A 484 2.80 27.71 -1.51
CA ILE A 484 1.54 26.95 -1.47
C ILE A 484 1.39 26.31 -2.85
N ALA A 485 1.03 25.02 -2.90
CA ALA A 485 0.74 24.33 -4.16
C ALA A 485 -0.56 23.51 -4.07
N PRO A 486 -1.30 23.37 -5.18
CA PRO A 486 -2.39 22.42 -5.26
C PRO A 486 -1.86 20.97 -5.26
N VAL A 487 -2.60 20.08 -4.64
CA VAL A 487 -2.34 18.65 -4.57
C VAL A 487 -3.58 17.91 -5.06
N ILE A 488 -3.38 16.90 -5.89
CA ILE A 488 -4.45 16.00 -6.34
C ILE A 488 -4.03 14.54 -6.26
N ARG A 489 -4.97 13.66 -5.92
CA ARG A 489 -4.79 12.21 -6.02
C ARG A 489 -5.18 11.70 -7.42
N SER A 490 -4.36 10.82 -7.97
CA SER A 490 -4.63 10.20 -9.26
C SER A 490 -5.68 9.08 -9.17
N THR A 491 -6.41 8.89 -10.26
CA THR A 491 -7.33 7.79 -10.51
C THR A 491 -6.74 6.87 -11.57
N HIS A 492 -6.78 5.55 -11.37
CA HIS A 492 -6.04 4.61 -12.20
C HIS A 492 -6.90 3.87 -13.22
N PHE A 493 -6.39 3.82 -14.45
CA PHE A 493 -6.80 2.88 -15.50
C PHE A 493 -5.77 1.75 -15.64
N TRP A 494 -5.89 0.74 -14.79
CA TRP A 494 -4.91 -0.36 -14.67
C TRP A 494 -5.46 -1.75 -15.01
N THR A 495 -6.78 -1.94 -14.99
CA THR A 495 -7.42 -3.27 -15.10
C THR A 495 -8.32 -3.40 -16.33
N THR A 496 -9.54 -2.87 -16.28
CA THR A 496 -10.52 -2.89 -17.38
C THR A 496 -11.13 -1.51 -17.52
N ALA A 497 -11.65 -1.19 -18.71
CA ALA A 497 -12.37 0.06 -18.90
C ALA A 497 -13.56 0.14 -17.94
N ASP A 498 -14.32 -0.95 -17.82
CA ASP A 498 -15.46 -1.07 -16.90
C ASP A 498 -15.09 -0.76 -15.45
N ASN A 499 -13.92 -1.24 -14.97
CA ASN A 499 -13.45 -0.92 -13.63
C ASN A 499 -13.13 0.57 -13.46
N ALA A 500 -12.45 1.19 -14.43
CA ALA A 500 -12.16 2.61 -14.39
C ALA A 500 -13.45 3.44 -14.43
N LEU A 501 -14.40 3.08 -15.29
CA LEU A 501 -15.70 3.74 -15.42
C LEU A 501 -16.52 3.66 -14.12
N GLY A 502 -16.68 2.47 -13.53
CA GLY A 502 -17.44 2.32 -12.28
C GLY A 502 -16.87 3.12 -11.11
N LYS A 503 -15.54 3.27 -11.03
CA LYS A 503 -14.88 4.14 -10.03
C LYS A 503 -15.20 5.61 -10.28
N ILE A 504 -15.02 6.05 -11.52
CA ILE A 504 -15.16 7.47 -11.91
C ILE A 504 -16.61 7.91 -11.76
N GLU A 505 -17.57 7.10 -12.17
CA GLU A 505 -19.00 7.38 -12.00
C GLU A 505 -19.37 7.54 -10.53
N THR A 506 -18.89 6.64 -9.67
CA THR A 506 -19.14 6.76 -8.23
C THR A 506 -18.57 8.07 -7.67
N ALA A 507 -17.45 8.56 -8.18
CA ALA A 507 -16.82 9.82 -7.77
C ALA A 507 -17.62 11.06 -8.24
N ILE A 508 -18.10 11.03 -9.48
CA ILE A 508 -18.72 12.17 -10.16
C ILE A 508 -20.23 12.28 -9.86
N ASP A 509 -20.95 11.17 -9.69
CA ASP A 509 -22.42 11.12 -9.51
C ASP A 509 -22.87 11.53 -8.08
N SER A 510 -22.01 12.21 -7.31
CA SER A 510 -22.30 12.65 -5.94
C SER A 510 -23.24 13.87 -5.84
N GLY A 511 -23.79 14.34 -6.96
CA GLY A 511 -24.81 15.40 -6.99
C GLY A 511 -24.28 16.80 -6.67
N SER A 512 -22.99 17.06 -6.87
CA SER A 512 -22.30 18.31 -6.49
C SER A 512 -22.72 19.55 -7.32
N GLY A 513 -23.25 19.36 -8.53
CA GLY A 513 -23.73 20.44 -9.40
C GLY A 513 -22.66 21.44 -9.86
N GLY A 514 -21.37 21.11 -9.71
CA GLY A 514 -20.21 21.90 -10.16
C GLY A 514 -19.23 21.07 -11.00
N PRO A 515 -18.05 21.60 -11.34
CA PRO A 515 -17.02 20.89 -12.10
C PRO A 515 -16.28 19.89 -11.24
N ASP A 516 -15.75 18.88 -11.93
CA ASP A 516 -14.96 17.81 -11.35
C ASP A 516 -13.56 17.80 -11.93
N PHE A 517 -12.60 17.29 -11.16
CA PHE A 517 -11.19 17.25 -11.51
C PHE A 517 -10.68 15.82 -11.42
N LEU A 518 -10.24 15.28 -12.56
CA LEU A 518 -9.79 13.90 -12.68
C LEU A 518 -8.39 13.83 -13.27
N TRP A 519 -7.41 13.41 -12.46
CA TRP A 519 -6.12 12.97 -12.98
C TRP A 519 -6.19 11.47 -13.29
N LEU A 520 -6.25 11.09 -14.57
CA LEU A 520 -6.41 9.71 -15.01
C LEU A 520 -5.05 9.12 -15.43
N THR A 521 -4.48 8.26 -14.59
CA THR A 521 -3.22 7.56 -14.82
C THR A 521 -3.44 6.29 -15.65
N VAL A 522 -2.77 6.17 -16.80
CA VAL A 522 -2.92 5.04 -17.73
C VAL A 522 -1.78 4.05 -17.53
N TYR A 523 -2.05 2.79 -17.15
CA TYR A 523 -1.00 1.78 -17.01
C TYR A 523 -0.55 1.24 -18.37
N THR A 524 0.57 1.77 -18.86
CA THR A 524 0.99 1.64 -20.26
C THR A 524 1.62 0.31 -20.63
N PHE A 525 1.91 -0.55 -19.65
CA PHE A 525 2.29 -1.94 -19.89
C PHE A 525 1.10 -2.84 -20.24
N ARG A 526 -0.14 -2.35 -20.04
CA ARG A 526 -1.37 -3.07 -20.39
C ARG A 526 -2.18 -2.36 -21.46
N PHE A 527 -2.15 -1.02 -21.45
CA PHE A 527 -2.95 -0.18 -22.32
C PHE A 527 -2.05 0.71 -23.19
N ASP A 528 -2.57 1.09 -24.34
CA ASP A 528 -1.93 2.08 -25.21
C ASP A 528 -2.65 3.45 -25.12
N LEU A 529 -2.26 4.41 -25.97
CA LEU A 529 -2.89 5.72 -25.96
C LEU A 529 -4.30 5.69 -26.60
N ASN A 530 -4.60 4.71 -27.47
CA ASN A 530 -5.92 4.54 -28.06
C ASN A 530 -6.92 4.03 -27.02
N ASP A 531 -6.50 3.12 -26.15
CA ASP A 531 -7.30 2.65 -25.02
C ASP A 531 -7.67 3.81 -24.09
N ALA A 532 -6.72 4.72 -23.84
CA ALA A 532 -6.96 5.94 -23.07
C ALA A 532 -7.98 6.87 -23.75
N GLN A 533 -7.84 7.10 -25.06
CA GLN A 533 -8.80 7.87 -25.84
C GLN A 533 -10.20 7.22 -25.82
N ALA A 534 -10.29 5.90 -25.96
CA ALA A 534 -11.55 5.17 -25.95
C ALA A 534 -12.25 5.29 -24.59
N LEU A 535 -11.51 5.14 -23.49
CA LEU A 535 -12.05 5.31 -22.13
C LEU A 535 -12.60 6.71 -21.90
N VAL A 536 -11.86 7.74 -22.31
CA VAL A 536 -12.31 9.14 -22.21
C VAL A 536 -13.53 9.41 -23.09
N GLY A 537 -13.57 8.84 -24.30
CA GLY A 537 -14.73 8.97 -25.19
C GLY A 537 -15.99 8.37 -24.56
N GLU A 538 -15.87 7.21 -23.92
CA GLU A 538 -16.97 6.58 -23.20
C GLU A 538 -17.40 7.38 -21.97
N LEU A 539 -16.45 7.88 -21.17
CA LEU A 539 -16.73 8.80 -20.05
C LEU A 539 -17.50 10.03 -20.54
N SER A 540 -17.00 10.70 -21.58
CA SER A 540 -17.65 11.87 -22.16
C SER A 540 -19.09 11.56 -22.59
N ARG A 541 -19.33 10.40 -23.23
CA ARG A 541 -20.67 9.96 -23.64
C ARG A 541 -21.60 9.76 -22.45
N ARG A 542 -21.13 9.11 -21.38
CA ARG A 542 -21.93 8.89 -20.15
C ARG A 542 -22.23 10.19 -19.41
N MET A 543 -21.35 11.17 -19.53
CA MET A 543 -21.50 12.51 -18.95
C MET A 543 -22.22 13.53 -19.86
N GLY A 544 -22.89 13.08 -20.92
CA GLY A 544 -23.62 13.96 -21.83
C GLY A 544 -22.75 14.96 -22.60
N GLY A 545 -21.45 14.68 -22.74
CA GLY A 545 -20.48 15.53 -23.43
C GLY A 545 -19.82 16.60 -22.55
N ASN A 546 -20.11 16.66 -21.25
CA ASN A 546 -19.54 17.65 -20.32
C ASN A 546 -18.15 17.25 -19.76
N LEU A 547 -17.25 16.79 -20.63
CA LEU A 547 -15.89 16.40 -20.28
C LEU A 547 -14.88 17.08 -21.19
N GLU A 548 -13.81 17.61 -20.62
CA GLU A 548 -12.71 18.21 -21.35
C GLU A 548 -11.36 17.65 -20.91
N VAL A 549 -10.56 17.14 -21.87
CA VAL A 549 -9.17 16.75 -21.61
C VAL A 549 -8.29 17.99 -21.69
N VAL A 550 -7.48 18.24 -20.66
CA VAL A 550 -6.65 19.43 -20.52
C VAL A 550 -5.20 19.08 -20.18
N THR A 551 -4.29 20.00 -20.46
CA THR A 551 -2.89 19.91 -20.03
C THR A 551 -2.79 20.07 -18.50
N PRO A 552 -1.74 19.52 -17.84
CA PRO A 552 -1.52 19.70 -16.39
C PRO A 552 -1.55 21.16 -15.90
N SER A 553 -0.94 22.09 -16.63
CA SER A 553 -0.92 23.51 -16.25
C SER A 553 -2.34 24.09 -16.21
N ALA A 554 -3.11 23.91 -17.28
CA ALA A 554 -4.52 24.32 -17.34
C ALA A 554 -5.37 23.66 -16.24
N PHE A 555 -5.12 22.38 -15.96
CA PHE A 555 -5.82 21.63 -14.92
C PHE A 555 -5.63 22.26 -13.53
N PHE A 556 -4.39 22.55 -13.14
CA PHE A 556 -4.11 23.14 -11.83
C PHE A 556 -4.57 24.60 -11.73
N ASP A 557 -4.60 25.36 -12.82
CA ASP A 557 -5.18 26.71 -12.84
C ASP A 557 -6.69 26.68 -12.62
N LEU A 558 -7.39 25.78 -13.31
CA LEU A 558 -8.83 25.56 -13.13
C LEU A 558 -9.16 25.06 -11.71
N LEU A 559 -8.33 24.16 -11.15
CA LEU A 559 -8.51 23.65 -9.79
C LEU A 559 -8.39 24.76 -8.74
N ARG A 560 -7.44 25.69 -8.90
CA ARG A 560 -7.34 26.87 -8.01
C ARG A 560 -8.58 27.74 -8.10
N ALA A 561 -9.08 27.98 -9.31
CA ALA A 561 -10.30 28.76 -9.52
C ALA A 561 -11.53 28.07 -8.90
N ASP A 562 -11.59 26.74 -8.94
CA ASP A 562 -12.67 25.97 -8.32
C ASP A 562 -12.72 26.13 -6.81
N PHE A 563 -11.57 26.09 -6.11
CA PHE A 563 -11.57 26.33 -4.66
C PHE A 563 -12.21 27.67 -4.30
N VAL A 564 -11.95 28.73 -5.08
CA VAL A 564 -12.55 30.05 -4.85
C VAL A 564 -14.06 30.01 -5.09
N ARG A 565 -14.50 29.52 -6.26
CA ARG A 565 -15.93 29.51 -6.62
C ARG A 565 -16.74 28.62 -5.68
N THR A 566 -16.24 27.44 -5.35
CA THR A 566 -16.90 26.46 -4.50
C THR A 566 -17.00 26.97 -3.06
N ALA A 567 -15.97 27.66 -2.55
CA ALA A 567 -16.04 28.31 -1.24
C ALA A 567 -17.14 29.38 -1.19
N GLN A 568 -17.21 30.25 -2.20
CA GLN A 568 -18.23 31.30 -2.30
C GLN A 568 -19.64 30.72 -2.38
N SER A 569 -19.84 29.72 -3.23
CA SER A 569 -21.14 29.05 -3.40
C SER A 569 -21.61 28.38 -2.11
N ARG A 570 -20.73 27.60 -1.44
CA ARG A 570 -21.08 26.92 -0.19
C ARG A 570 -21.35 27.88 0.95
N LEU A 571 -20.55 28.95 1.10
CA LEU A 571 -20.82 29.95 2.13
C LEU A 571 -22.19 30.58 1.92
N GLY A 572 -22.53 30.98 0.69
CA GLY A 572 -23.84 31.55 0.36
C GLY A 572 -25.00 30.58 0.65
N ALA A 573 -24.83 29.29 0.35
CA ALA A 573 -25.83 28.27 0.65
C ALA A 573 -26.04 28.10 2.17
N MET A 574 -24.96 28.06 2.96
CA MET A 574 -25.03 27.87 4.42
C MET A 574 -25.49 29.14 5.16
N GLU A 575 -25.23 30.33 4.64
CA GLU A 575 -25.81 31.58 5.15
C GLU A 575 -27.34 31.60 4.98
N GLY A 576 -27.87 30.86 4.00
CA GLY A 576 -29.31 30.64 3.82
C GLY A 576 -29.91 29.63 4.81
N ASP A 577 -29.11 28.85 5.54
CA ASP A 577 -29.57 27.88 6.53
C ASP A 577 -29.69 28.52 7.93
N PRO A 578 -30.92 28.69 8.47
CA PRO A 578 -31.13 29.32 9.77
C PRO A 578 -30.61 28.49 10.96
N ILE A 579 -30.41 27.17 10.80
CA ILE A 579 -29.89 26.30 11.87
C ILE A 579 -28.37 26.40 11.92
N ALA A 580 -27.71 26.24 10.77
CA ALA A 580 -26.26 26.30 10.66
C ALA A 580 -25.72 27.68 11.11
N SER A 581 -26.37 28.75 10.65
CA SER A 581 -25.99 30.14 10.95
C SER A 581 -26.10 30.52 12.44
N ILE A 582 -27.01 29.90 13.19
CA ILE A 582 -27.18 30.15 14.63
C ILE A 582 -26.23 29.28 15.46
N LEU A 583 -26.16 27.98 15.16
CA LEU A 583 -25.42 27.02 15.99
C LEU A 583 -23.90 27.09 15.77
N PHE A 584 -23.45 27.55 14.60
CA PHE A 584 -22.03 27.55 14.21
C PHE A 584 -21.52 28.92 13.75
N SER A 585 -22.07 30.00 14.31
CA SER A 585 -21.73 31.39 13.97
C SER A 585 -20.23 31.69 13.92
N GLY A 586 -19.45 31.18 14.87
CA GLY A 586 -17.99 31.37 14.89
C GLY A 586 -17.26 30.71 13.71
N MET A 587 -17.68 29.52 13.27
CA MET A 587 -17.11 28.86 12.08
C MET A 587 -17.52 29.58 10.80
N MET A 588 -18.76 30.08 10.73
CA MET A 588 -19.26 30.88 9.62
C MET A 588 -18.51 32.23 9.49
N GLU A 589 -18.21 32.90 10.61
CA GLU A 589 -17.39 34.12 10.63
C GLU A 589 -15.96 33.85 10.18
N SER A 590 -15.36 32.74 10.63
CA SER A 590 -14.04 32.30 10.18
C SER A 590 -14.02 32.05 8.67
N ALA A 591 -15.00 31.32 8.14
CA ALA A 591 -15.12 31.08 6.70
C ALA A 591 -15.23 32.42 5.93
N ARG A 592 -16.07 33.36 6.39
CA ARG A 592 -16.22 34.68 5.75
C ARG A 592 -14.91 35.48 5.74
N ALA A 593 -14.17 35.49 6.85
CA ALA A 593 -12.88 36.18 6.93
C ALA A 593 -11.88 35.60 5.93
N ARG A 594 -11.83 34.26 5.79
CA ARG A 594 -10.96 33.59 4.82
C ARG A 594 -11.33 33.89 3.37
N LEU A 595 -12.62 33.99 3.05
CA LEU A 595 -13.03 34.39 1.70
C LEU A 595 -12.69 35.85 1.39
N GLN A 596 -12.75 36.75 2.38
CA GLN A 596 -12.26 38.13 2.22
C GLN A 596 -10.74 38.17 1.97
N GLU A 597 -9.96 37.35 2.68
CA GLU A 597 -8.52 37.18 2.40
C GLU A 597 -8.27 36.63 0.99
N ALA A 598 -9.12 35.72 0.51
CA ALA A 598 -9.02 35.19 -0.84
C ALA A 598 -9.26 36.28 -1.90
N GLU A 599 -10.29 37.10 -1.74
CA GLU A 599 -10.57 38.25 -2.62
C GLU A 599 -9.41 39.26 -2.62
N ALA A 600 -8.84 39.56 -1.45
CA ALA A 600 -7.66 40.41 -1.35
C ALA A 600 -6.45 39.81 -2.10
N SER A 601 -6.26 38.50 -2.00
CA SER A 601 -5.17 37.79 -2.71
C SER A 601 -5.36 37.79 -4.23
N ILE A 602 -6.61 37.64 -4.71
CA ILE A 602 -6.95 37.77 -6.14
C ILE A 602 -6.60 39.17 -6.65
N SER A 603 -6.90 40.22 -5.87
CA SER A 603 -6.64 41.61 -6.27
C SER A 603 -5.15 41.94 -6.51
N VAL A 604 -4.25 41.18 -5.88
CA VAL A 604 -2.79 41.32 -6.05
C VAL A 604 -2.18 40.24 -6.95
N GLY A 605 -3.00 39.36 -7.54
CA GLY A 605 -2.58 38.31 -8.48
C GLY A 605 -2.02 37.04 -7.84
N ASP A 606 -2.18 36.83 -6.52
CA ASP A 606 -1.71 35.63 -5.83
C ASP A 606 -2.80 34.54 -5.83
N THR A 607 -2.86 33.80 -6.94
CA THR A 607 -3.86 32.72 -7.14
C THR A 607 -3.68 31.55 -6.17
N ASN A 608 -2.45 31.23 -5.78
CA ASN A 608 -2.16 30.17 -4.81
C ASN A 608 -2.71 30.53 -3.43
N ARG A 609 -2.47 31.75 -2.96
CA ARG A 609 -2.97 32.20 -1.66
C ARG A 609 -4.48 32.38 -1.67
N ALA A 610 -5.05 32.89 -2.76
CA ALA A 610 -6.50 32.96 -2.95
C ALA A 610 -7.17 31.58 -2.84
N ALA A 611 -6.65 30.60 -3.57
CA ALA A 611 -7.14 29.23 -3.52
C ALA A 611 -6.95 28.62 -2.13
N TYR A 612 -5.83 28.89 -1.45
CA TYR A 612 -5.58 28.36 -0.10
C TYR A 612 -6.50 28.96 0.98
N SER A 613 -6.72 30.27 0.99
CA SER A 613 -7.67 30.88 1.91
C SER A 613 -9.10 30.36 1.64
N SER A 614 -9.49 30.23 0.38
CA SER A 614 -10.78 29.63 -0.01
C SER A 614 -10.89 28.17 0.43
N TYR A 615 -9.83 27.40 0.25
CA TYR A 615 -9.70 26.03 0.74
C TYR A 615 -9.88 25.93 2.26
N LEU A 616 -9.24 26.80 3.04
CA LEU A 616 -9.41 26.81 4.49
C LEU A 616 -10.85 27.23 4.87
N GLY A 617 -11.48 28.13 4.10
CA GLY A 617 -12.89 28.45 4.25
C GLY A 617 -13.80 27.24 4.02
N LEU A 618 -13.50 26.44 2.99
CA LEU A 618 -14.20 25.17 2.75
C LEU A 618 -14.02 24.17 3.89
N GLU A 619 -12.86 24.13 4.54
CA GLU A 619 -12.64 23.28 5.72
C GLU A 619 -13.45 23.71 6.93
N ASP A 620 -13.55 25.02 7.17
CA ASP A 620 -14.41 25.56 8.22
C ASP A 620 -15.87 25.18 7.96
N LEU A 621 -16.34 25.33 6.71
CA LEU A 621 -17.71 24.96 6.30
C LEU A 621 -17.97 23.45 6.39
N ARG A 622 -17.00 22.60 6.03
CA ARG A 622 -17.10 21.14 6.22
C ARG A 622 -17.15 20.73 7.69
N SER A 623 -16.44 21.46 8.54
CA SER A 623 -16.46 21.23 9.99
C SER A 623 -17.86 21.50 10.57
N VAL A 624 -18.59 22.47 10.02
CA VAL A 624 -20.00 22.70 10.34
C VAL A 624 -20.84 21.48 9.98
N SER A 625 -20.76 20.96 8.75
CA SER A 625 -21.50 19.76 8.33
C SER A 625 -21.15 18.52 9.17
N SER A 626 -19.88 18.38 9.55
CA SER A 626 -19.42 17.30 10.43
C SER A 626 -19.98 17.43 11.85
N ALA A 627 -20.03 18.64 12.39
CA ALA A 627 -20.59 18.93 13.71
C ALA A 627 -22.12 18.74 13.73
N GLU A 628 -22.82 19.15 12.68
CA GLU A 628 -24.24 18.84 12.47
C GLU A 628 -24.48 17.34 12.43
N THR A 629 -23.63 16.59 11.73
CA THR A 629 -23.70 15.13 11.65
C THR A 629 -23.52 14.48 13.03
N LEU A 630 -22.56 14.97 13.83
CA LEU A 630 -22.34 14.49 15.18
C LEU A 630 -23.53 14.81 16.10
N LEU A 631 -24.09 16.02 16.01
CA LEU A 631 -25.28 16.41 16.77
C LEU A 631 -26.51 15.60 16.37
N ALA A 632 -26.75 15.40 15.07
CA ALA A 632 -27.83 14.56 14.57
C ALA A 632 -27.66 13.10 15.03
N SER A 633 -26.43 12.56 14.97
CA SER A 633 -26.11 11.22 15.47
C SER A 633 -26.37 11.10 16.96
N LEU A 634 -25.96 12.08 17.77
CA LEU A 634 -26.24 12.14 19.20
C LEU A 634 -27.75 12.26 19.48
N LEU A 635 -28.48 13.07 18.71
CA LEU A 635 -29.92 13.24 18.85
C LEU A 635 -30.66 11.94 18.55
N VAL A 636 -30.28 11.25 17.47
CA VAL A 636 -30.84 9.93 17.11
C VAL A 636 -30.53 8.90 18.18
N VAL A 637 -29.32 8.89 18.73
CA VAL A 637 -28.95 8.01 19.85
C VAL A 637 -29.76 8.34 21.09
N LEU A 638 -29.98 9.62 21.40
CA LEU A 638 -30.83 10.06 22.51
C LEU A 638 -32.28 9.65 22.29
N VAL A 639 -32.82 9.76 21.07
CA VAL A 639 -34.17 9.32 20.71
C VAL A 639 -34.28 7.80 20.78
N ALA A 640 -33.29 7.06 20.26
CA ALA A 640 -33.24 5.60 20.35
C ALA A 640 -33.09 5.12 21.80
N ALA A 641 -32.28 5.81 22.61
CA ALA A 641 -32.13 5.55 24.05
C ALA A 641 -33.41 5.91 24.82
N ALA A 642 -34.09 7.00 24.47
CA ALA A 642 -35.38 7.37 25.04
C ALA A 642 -36.45 6.34 24.67
N LEU A 643 -36.53 5.92 23.41
CA LEU A 643 -37.40 4.85 22.94
C LEU A 643 -37.05 3.52 23.64
N ALA A 644 -35.77 3.22 23.87
CA ALA A 644 -35.31 2.06 24.61
C ALA A 644 -35.72 2.12 26.09
N VAL A 645 -35.63 3.28 26.73
CA VAL A 645 -36.07 3.50 28.12
C VAL A 645 -37.59 3.39 28.21
N VAL A 646 -38.32 3.95 27.26
CA VAL A 646 -39.79 3.84 27.17
C VAL A 646 -40.20 2.38 26.96
N ALA A 647 -39.52 1.67 26.06
CA ALA A 647 -39.79 0.26 25.79
C ALA A 647 -39.38 -0.66 26.96
N HIS A 648 -38.31 -0.33 27.68
CA HIS A 648 -37.90 -1.03 28.91
C HIS A 648 -38.89 -0.80 30.06
N ARG A 649 -39.49 0.39 30.14
CA ARG A 649 -40.56 0.69 31.11
C ARG A 649 -41.86 -0.04 30.76
N SER A 650 -42.17 -0.24 29.47
CA SER A 650 -43.35 -0.98 29.02
C SER A 650 -43.18 -2.50 29.01
N SER A 651 -41.94 -3.02 29.05
CA SER A 651 -41.65 -4.47 29.04
C SER A 651 -41.51 -5.10 30.42
N ARG A 652 -41.96 -4.45 31.50
CA ARG A 652 -42.01 -5.05 32.85
C ARG A 652 -43.13 -6.10 32.92
N SER A 653 -42.88 -7.27 32.36
CA SER A 653 -43.59 -8.51 32.71
C SER A 653 -42.96 -9.09 33.98
N GLU A 654 -43.80 -9.46 34.95
CA GLU A 654 -43.43 -9.84 36.32
C GLU A 654 -42.65 -11.17 36.47
N ASP A 655 -42.38 -11.91 35.38
CA ASP A 655 -42.05 -13.34 35.52
C ASP A 655 -40.57 -13.75 35.41
N ARG A 656 -39.57 -12.85 35.34
CA ARG A 656 -38.14 -13.28 35.39
C ARG A 656 -37.17 -12.32 36.08
N PRO A 657 -36.15 -12.86 36.79
CA PRO A 657 -35.06 -12.06 37.32
C PRO A 657 -34.22 -11.45 36.17
N PRO A 658 -33.75 -10.20 36.31
CA PRO A 658 -32.97 -9.53 35.28
C PRO A 658 -31.65 -10.26 35.01
N GLU A 659 -31.31 -10.42 33.74
CA GLU A 659 -30.00 -10.91 33.28
C GLU A 659 -28.93 -9.88 33.71
N ARG A 660 -28.35 -10.06 34.90
CA ARG A 660 -27.26 -9.19 35.39
C ARG A 660 -26.01 -9.45 34.56
N LEU A 661 -25.63 -8.46 33.74
CA LEU A 661 -24.33 -8.41 33.06
C LEU A 661 -23.22 -8.64 34.07
N ARG A 662 -22.44 -9.70 33.89
CA ARG A 662 -21.26 -9.99 34.71
C ARG A 662 -20.08 -9.27 34.07
N PHE A 663 -19.71 -8.13 34.65
CA PHE A 663 -18.65 -7.26 34.11
C PHE A 663 -17.33 -7.98 33.80
N GLY A 664 -16.98 -9.06 34.52
CA GLY A 664 -15.73 -9.80 34.28
C GLY A 664 -15.58 -10.39 32.87
N VAL A 665 -16.63 -11.01 32.31
CA VAL A 665 -16.58 -11.60 30.95
C VAL A 665 -16.49 -10.51 29.90
N LEU A 666 -17.28 -9.44 30.05
CA LEU A 666 -17.27 -8.29 29.14
C LEU A 666 -15.89 -7.61 29.14
N LEU A 667 -15.30 -7.38 30.32
CA LEU A 667 -13.99 -6.74 30.46
C LEU A 667 -12.87 -7.55 29.80
N ILE A 668 -12.78 -8.85 30.08
CA ILE A 668 -11.68 -9.67 29.53
C ILE A 668 -11.80 -9.84 28.02
N THR A 669 -13.01 -10.03 27.49
CA THR A 669 -13.22 -10.16 26.04
C THR A 669 -12.94 -8.85 25.31
N THR A 670 -13.39 -7.72 25.86
CA THR A 670 -13.09 -6.38 25.34
C THR A 670 -11.58 -6.14 25.32
N ALA A 671 -10.89 -6.36 26.43
CA ALA A 671 -9.46 -6.10 26.54
C ALA A 671 -8.63 -7.00 25.62
N ALA A 672 -8.96 -8.30 25.57
CA ALA A 672 -8.25 -9.27 24.75
C ALA A 672 -8.40 -8.98 23.25
N VAL A 673 -9.61 -8.63 22.80
CA VAL A 673 -9.86 -8.26 21.40
C VAL A 673 -9.21 -6.92 21.07
N ALA A 674 -9.26 -5.92 21.95
CA ALA A 674 -8.59 -4.63 21.73
C ALA A 674 -7.07 -4.78 21.54
N LEU A 675 -6.42 -5.58 22.40
CA LEU A 675 -4.99 -5.87 22.29
C LEU A 675 -4.63 -6.63 21.01
N LEU A 676 -5.49 -7.56 20.57
CA LEU A 676 -5.31 -8.25 19.30
C LEU A 676 -5.39 -7.29 18.12
N VAL A 677 -6.38 -6.39 18.15
CA VAL A 677 -6.59 -5.41 17.08
C VAL A 677 -5.43 -4.39 17.05
N PHE A 678 -4.85 -4.02 18.20
CA PHE A 678 -3.60 -3.25 18.24
C PHE A 678 -2.45 -3.98 17.56
N ALA A 679 -2.23 -5.26 17.90
CA ALA A 679 -1.19 -6.06 17.25
C ALA A 679 -1.46 -6.24 15.74
N LEU A 680 -2.72 -6.35 15.33
CA LEU A 680 -3.12 -6.45 13.93
C LEU A 680 -2.86 -5.15 13.18
N ARG A 681 -3.23 -3.99 13.75
CA ARG A 681 -2.94 -2.67 13.16
C ARG A 681 -1.46 -2.47 13.00
N GLU A 682 -0.67 -2.75 14.02
CA GLU A 682 0.79 -2.63 13.95
C GLU A 682 1.38 -3.58 12.90
N ALA A 683 0.91 -4.83 12.82
CA ALA A 683 1.32 -5.72 11.74
C ALA A 683 0.96 -5.17 10.36
N LEU A 684 -0.24 -4.59 10.19
CA LEU A 684 -0.67 -4.04 8.90
C LEU A 684 0.04 -2.72 8.53
N ASP A 685 0.36 -1.89 9.53
CA ASP A 685 1.00 -0.58 9.35
C ASP A 685 2.52 -0.72 9.15
N GLN A 686 3.13 -1.79 9.69
CA GLN A 686 4.54 -2.09 9.46
C GLN A 686 4.87 -2.41 8.01
N ASN A 687 3.95 -3.06 7.26
CA ASN A 687 3.95 -3.23 5.79
C ASN A 687 2.97 -4.34 5.34
N PHE A 688 2.62 -4.40 4.04
CA PHE A 688 1.84 -5.51 3.47
C PHE A 688 2.52 -6.90 3.56
N TRP A 689 3.84 -6.95 3.85
CA TRP A 689 4.62 -8.19 4.07
C TRP A 689 4.09 -9.10 5.20
N THR A 690 3.20 -8.57 6.03
CA THR A 690 2.62 -9.26 7.18
C THR A 690 1.40 -10.09 6.81
N TYR A 691 0.93 -10.00 5.57
CA TYR A 691 -0.24 -10.75 5.11
C TYR A 691 -0.04 -12.26 5.25
N PRO A 692 1.08 -12.85 4.79
CA PRO A 692 1.41 -14.24 5.09
C PRO A 692 1.47 -14.54 6.58
N THR A 693 2.05 -13.65 7.42
CA THR A 693 2.13 -13.91 8.87
C THR A 693 0.75 -13.88 9.53
N ILE A 694 -0.15 -13.01 9.07
CA ILE A 694 -1.56 -12.97 9.48
C ILE A 694 -2.30 -14.25 9.03
N LEU A 695 -2.10 -14.70 7.79
CA LEU A 695 -2.71 -15.95 7.30
C LEU A 695 -2.18 -17.19 8.01
N VAL A 696 -0.87 -17.24 8.28
CA VAL A 696 -0.24 -18.28 9.10
C VAL A 696 -0.85 -18.29 10.50
N ALA A 697 -1.06 -17.12 11.11
CA ALA A 697 -1.71 -17.00 12.42
C ALA A 697 -3.09 -17.67 12.43
N VAL A 698 -3.90 -17.44 11.39
CA VAL A 698 -5.22 -18.08 11.24
C VAL A 698 -5.09 -19.61 11.08
N ALA A 699 -4.15 -20.07 10.25
CA ALA A 699 -3.95 -21.49 9.99
C ALA A 699 -3.52 -22.28 11.25
N ILE A 700 -2.68 -21.68 12.10
CA ILE A 700 -2.12 -22.35 13.29
C ILE A 700 -2.84 -22.02 14.60
N ALA A 701 -3.83 -21.11 14.58
CA ALA A 701 -4.52 -20.64 15.77
C ALA A 701 -5.08 -21.76 16.66
N GLY A 702 -5.41 -22.93 16.11
CA GLY A 702 -5.90 -24.10 16.85
C GLY A 702 -4.96 -24.59 17.96
N ILE A 703 -3.68 -24.21 17.93
CA ILE A 703 -2.66 -24.55 18.93
C ILE A 703 -3.02 -24.05 20.35
N HIS A 704 -3.85 -23.01 20.50
CA HIS A 704 -4.27 -22.53 21.83
C HIS A 704 -4.98 -23.61 22.66
N ARG A 705 -5.70 -24.55 22.03
CA ARG A 705 -6.50 -25.57 22.73
C ARG A 705 -5.64 -26.61 23.47
N PRO A 706 -4.67 -27.30 22.83
CA PRO A 706 -3.75 -28.16 23.57
C PRO A 706 -2.94 -27.39 24.61
N LEU A 707 -2.54 -26.15 24.32
CA LEU A 707 -1.84 -25.29 25.28
C LEU A 707 -2.69 -24.99 26.52
N ARG A 708 -3.98 -24.68 26.36
CA ARG A 708 -4.94 -24.51 27.46
C ARG A 708 -5.01 -25.76 28.33
N ARG A 709 -5.10 -26.95 27.72
CA ARG A 709 -5.14 -28.23 28.47
C ARG A 709 -3.84 -28.50 29.24
N TRP A 710 -2.70 -28.03 28.74
CA TRP A 710 -1.44 -28.08 29.48
C TRP A 710 -1.48 -27.09 30.64
N LEU A 711 -1.88 -25.84 30.38
CA LEU A 711 -1.96 -24.77 31.38
C LEU A 711 -2.92 -25.11 32.53
N ASP A 712 -4.09 -25.66 32.22
CA ASP A 712 -5.07 -26.13 33.20
C ASP A 712 -4.51 -27.29 34.08
N ARG A 713 -3.57 -28.08 33.57
CA ARG A 713 -2.90 -29.15 34.35
C ARG A 713 -1.73 -28.62 35.17
N ALA A 714 -0.91 -27.75 34.59
CA ALA A 714 0.28 -27.20 35.23
C ALA A 714 -0.05 -26.15 36.30
N TYR A 715 -1.08 -25.33 36.04
CA TYR A 715 -1.46 -24.18 36.85
C TYR A 715 -2.97 -24.16 37.11
N ALA A 716 -3.54 -25.25 37.63
CA ALA A 716 -4.99 -25.45 37.77
C ALA A 716 -5.75 -24.26 38.42
N VAL A 717 -5.13 -23.60 39.42
CA VAL A 717 -5.70 -22.47 40.15
C VAL A 717 -5.55 -21.14 39.40
N ARG A 718 -4.40 -20.89 38.76
CA ARG A 718 -4.03 -19.59 38.16
C ARG A 718 -3.96 -19.60 36.64
N ALA A 719 -4.49 -20.63 35.98
CA ALA A 719 -4.45 -20.77 34.53
C ALA A 719 -5.00 -19.54 33.77
N PRO A 720 -6.15 -18.92 34.14
CA PRO A 720 -6.61 -17.70 33.47
C PRO A 720 -5.62 -16.54 33.55
N THR A 721 -5.00 -16.32 34.72
CA THR A 721 -3.99 -15.26 34.91
C THR A 721 -2.70 -15.55 34.14
N ALA A 722 -2.22 -16.80 34.16
CA ALA A 722 -1.05 -17.20 33.38
C ALA A 722 -1.29 -17.03 31.87
N ALA A 723 -2.48 -17.36 31.38
CA ALA A 723 -2.87 -17.16 30.00
C ALA A 723 -2.91 -15.67 29.62
N ALA A 724 -3.49 -14.82 30.48
CA ALA A 724 -3.54 -13.38 30.27
C ALA A 724 -2.14 -12.75 30.22
N LEU A 725 -1.23 -13.12 31.12
CA LEU A 725 0.16 -12.65 31.11
C LEU A 725 0.92 -13.10 29.86
N ALA A 726 0.74 -14.36 29.43
CA ALA A 726 1.32 -14.85 28.18
C ALA A 726 0.81 -14.08 26.96
N ALA A 727 -0.50 -13.76 26.93
CA ALA A 727 -1.09 -12.94 25.88
C ALA A 727 -0.45 -11.55 25.82
N LEU A 728 -0.20 -10.89 26.96
CA LEU A 728 0.47 -9.58 27.00
C LEU A 728 1.90 -9.64 26.44
N VAL A 729 2.67 -10.65 26.80
CA VAL A 729 4.04 -10.82 26.28
C VAL A 729 4.01 -11.01 24.76
N PHE A 730 3.11 -11.85 24.26
CA PHE A 730 3.02 -12.12 22.83
C PHE A 730 2.49 -10.92 22.04
N VAL A 731 1.53 -10.17 22.58
CA VAL A 731 1.04 -8.92 21.97
C VAL A 731 2.14 -7.87 21.95
N ALA A 732 2.85 -7.65 23.06
CA ALA A 732 3.95 -6.69 23.11
C ALA A 732 5.08 -7.03 22.11
N LEU A 733 5.32 -8.33 21.88
CA LEU A 733 6.27 -8.79 20.88
C LEU A 733 5.77 -8.61 19.45
N ALA A 734 4.48 -8.89 19.19
CA ALA A 734 3.83 -8.66 17.90
C ALA A 734 3.80 -7.17 17.51
N ILE A 735 3.76 -6.29 18.50
CA ILE A 735 3.88 -4.85 18.29
C ILE A 735 5.30 -4.45 17.87
N ARG A 736 6.33 -5.17 18.34
CA ARG A 736 7.72 -4.92 17.95
C ARG A 736 8.08 -5.54 16.61
N THR A 737 7.46 -6.66 16.27
CA THR A 737 7.69 -7.36 15.01
C THR A 737 6.44 -8.11 14.57
N SER A 738 6.02 -7.85 13.35
CA SER A 738 4.92 -8.57 12.70
C SER A 738 5.12 -10.09 12.59
N ALA A 739 6.36 -10.59 12.66
CA ALA A 739 6.65 -12.02 12.72
C ALA A 739 6.06 -12.70 13.97
N ALA A 740 5.83 -11.94 15.04
CA ALA A 740 5.23 -12.42 16.28
C ALA A 740 3.70 -12.33 16.31
N PHE A 741 3.05 -11.80 15.26
CA PHE A 741 1.59 -11.73 15.17
C PHE A 741 0.88 -13.09 15.38
N PRO A 742 1.37 -14.24 14.86
CA PRO A 742 0.82 -15.55 15.19
C PRO A 742 0.80 -15.88 16.68
N LEU A 743 1.81 -15.45 17.43
CA LEU A 743 1.86 -15.65 18.89
C LEU A 743 0.79 -14.80 19.59
N ALA A 744 0.56 -13.57 19.14
CA ALA A 744 -0.48 -12.70 19.71
C ALA A 744 -1.87 -13.33 19.54
N VAL A 745 -2.21 -13.86 18.36
CA VAL A 745 -3.47 -14.59 18.12
C VAL A 745 -3.61 -15.78 19.06
N ILE A 746 -2.57 -16.62 19.17
CA ILE A 746 -2.58 -17.80 20.05
C ILE A 746 -2.77 -17.37 21.52
N GLY A 747 -2.05 -16.33 21.97
CA GLY A 747 -2.12 -15.82 23.33
C GLY A 747 -3.50 -15.26 23.69
N VAL A 748 -4.08 -14.45 22.82
CA VAL A 748 -5.43 -13.88 23.00
C VAL A 748 -6.49 -14.98 23.06
N LEU A 749 -6.44 -15.94 22.14
CA LEU A 749 -7.35 -17.09 22.16
C LEU A 749 -7.17 -17.94 23.41
N LEU A 750 -5.93 -18.12 23.88
CA LEU A 750 -5.62 -18.84 25.12
C LEU A 750 -6.23 -18.13 26.34
N ALA A 751 -6.09 -16.81 26.45
CA ALA A 751 -6.64 -16.01 27.56
C ALA A 751 -8.17 -16.08 27.61
N ILE A 752 -8.83 -15.89 26.47
CA ILE A 752 -10.29 -15.96 26.35
C ILE A 752 -10.80 -17.37 26.67
N ASP A 753 -10.21 -18.42 26.07
CA ASP A 753 -10.64 -19.80 26.28
C ASP A 753 -10.40 -20.26 27.74
N ALA A 754 -9.28 -19.87 28.35
CA ALA A 754 -8.99 -20.19 29.76
C ALA A 754 -10.01 -19.57 30.73
N TYR A 755 -10.46 -18.35 30.45
CA TYR A 755 -11.46 -17.65 31.27
C TYR A 755 -12.88 -18.18 31.04
N LEU A 756 -13.33 -18.23 29.79
CA LEU A 756 -14.69 -18.66 29.44
C LEU A 756 -14.96 -20.13 29.77
N ALA A 757 -13.92 -20.98 29.82
CA ALA A 757 -14.06 -22.34 30.28
C ALA A 757 -14.49 -22.44 31.75
N ARG A 758 -14.26 -21.41 32.58
CA ARG A 758 -14.64 -21.36 34.00
C ARG A 758 -15.87 -20.50 34.24
N HIS A 759 -16.00 -19.41 33.49
CA HIS A 759 -17.13 -18.49 33.56
C HIS A 759 -17.76 -18.35 32.18
N PRO A 760 -18.69 -19.25 31.80
CA PRO A 760 -19.41 -19.15 30.54
C PRO A 760 -20.14 -17.81 30.47
N GLY A 761 -19.87 -17.03 29.42
CA GLY A 761 -20.55 -15.75 29.17
C GLY A 761 -21.98 -15.93 28.68
N THR A 762 -22.71 -14.81 28.60
CA THR A 762 -23.98 -14.71 27.86
C THR A 762 -23.73 -14.29 26.41
N SER A 763 -24.71 -14.50 25.53
CA SER A 763 -24.63 -14.07 24.13
C SER A 763 -24.41 -12.55 24.00
N SER A 764 -25.01 -11.77 24.90
CA SER A 764 -24.87 -10.31 24.95
C SER A 764 -23.45 -9.88 25.32
N GLU A 765 -22.84 -10.50 26.33
CA GLU A 765 -21.47 -10.20 26.75
C GLU A 765 -20.44 -10.53 25.65
N VAL A 766 -20.65 -11.62 24.91
CA VAL A 766 -19.77 -12.03 23.81
C VAL A 766 -19.86 -11.08 22.62
N LEU A 767 -21.08 -10.67 22.23
CA LEU A 767 -21.26 -9.69 21.15
C LEU A 767 -20.64 -8.34 21.54
N LEU A 768 -20.99 -7.80 22.71
CA LEU A 768 -20.50 -6.49 23.16
C LEU A 768 -18.99 -6.50 23.37
N GLY A 769 -18.43 -7.56 23.97
CA GLY A 769 -16.99 -7.67 24.19
C GLY A 769 -16.19 -7.70 22.89
N LEU A 770 -16.68 -8.43 21.88
CA LEU A 770 -16.07 -8.44 20.56
C LEU A 770 -16.15 -7.06 19.89
N ALA A 771 -17.33 -6.45 19.88
CA ALA A 771 -17.57 -5.19 19.18
C ALA A 771 -16.85 -4.00 19.85
N PHE A 772 -16.93 -3.90 21.18
CA PHE A 772 -16.25 -2.84 21.95
C PHE A 772 -14.74 -3.03 21.93
N GLY A 773 -14.26 -4.27 22.05
CA GLY A 773 -12.83 -4.55 21.93
C GLY A 773 -12.29 -4.16 20.55
N THR A 774 -13.05 -4.47 19.49
CA THR A 774 -12.70 -4.05 18.13
C THR A 774 -12.71 -2.53 18.00
N ALA A 775 -13.73 -1.84 18.50
CA ALA A 775 -13.81 -0.37 18.48
C ALA A 775 -12.64 0.28 19.21
N ILE A 776 -12.29 -0.20 20.42
CA ILE A 776 -11.18 0.34 21.22
C ILE A 776 -9.84 0.08 20.53
N GLY A 777 -9.58 -1.15 20.07
CA GLY A 777 -8.32 -1.45 19.40
C GLY A 777 -8.16 -0.72 18.06
N PHE A 778 -9.28 -0.42 17.40
CA PHE A 778 -9.28 0.22 16.09
C PHE A 778 -9.24 1.75 16.13
N VAL A 779 -9.94 2.38 17.08
CA VAL A 779 -9.99 3.85 17.25
C VAL A 779 -9.00 4.35 18.30
N GLY A 780 -8.61 3.51 19.26
CA GLY A 780 -7.72 3.89 20.34
C GLY A 780 -6.35 4.35 19.84
N GLY A 781 -5.81 5.37 20.52
CA GLY A 781 -4.43 5.82 20.33
C GLY A 781 -3.44 4.74 20.73
N PHE A 782 -2.31 4.68 20.02
CA PHE A 782 -1.22 3.77 20.35
C PHE A 782 -0.26 4.40 21.37
N ASP A 783 -0.82 4.96 22.44
CA ASP A 783 -0.08 5.58 23.51
C ASP A 783 0.07 4.63 24.72
N LEU A 784 1.18 4.78 25.43
CA LEU A 784 1.51 3.96 26.60
C LEU A 784 0.38 3.93 27.65
N PRO A 785 -0.31 5.04 27.97
CA PRO A 785 -1.48 5.05 28.85
C PRO A 785 -2.61 4.13 28.38
N THR A 786 -3.03 4.23 27.11
CA THR A 786 -4.10 3.39 26.56
C THR A 786 -3.72 1.92 26.61
N PHE A 787 -2.51 1.56 26.16
CA PHE A 787 -2.05 0.17 26.20
C PHE A 787 -1.97 -0.38 27.63
N ALA A 788 -1.50 0.41 28.59
CA ALA A 788 -1.44 0.04 30.00
C ALA A 788 -2.85 -0.18 30.59
N ALA A 789 -3.80 0.71 30.29
CA ALA A 789 -5.18 0.58 30.75
C ALA A 789 -5.82 -0.72 30.23
N VAL A 790 -5.71 -1.01 28.93
CA VAL A 790 -6.26 -2.25 28.35
C VAL A 790 -5.56 -3.50 28.93
N SER A 791 -4.24 -3.43 29.14
CA SER A 791 -3.47 -4.53 29.77
C SER A 791 -3.95 -4.84 31.19
N ILE A 792 -4.24 -3.81 31.99
CA ILE A 792 -4.81 -3.94 33.33
C ILE A 792 -6.20 -4.60 33.26
N LEU A 793 -7.04 -4.17 32.33
CA LEU A 793 -8.39 -4.73 32.13
C LEU A 793 -8.37 -6.20 31.66
N LEU A 794 -7.30 -6.65 31.03
CA LEU A 794 -7.12 -8.06 30.67
C LEU A 794 -6.84 -8.94 31.90
N VAL A 795 -6.05 -8.44 32.86
CA VAL A 795 -5.52 -9.24 33.99
C VAL A 795 -6.42 -9.17 35.22
N ILE A 796 -6.95 -8.01 35.60
CA ILE A 796 -7.73 -7.84 36.83
C ILE A 796 -8.89 -8.85 36.93
N PRO A 797 -9.72 -9.08 35.89
CA PRO A 797 -10.84 -10.02 35.98
C PRO A 797 -10.41 -11.46 36.24
N THR A 798 -9.18 -11.84 35.88
CA THR A 798 -8.68 -13.22 36.06
C THR A 798 -8.30 -13.50 37.50
N LEU A 799 -7.96 -12.48 38.29
CA LEU A 799 -7.57 -12.61 39.71
C LEU A 799 -8.71 -13.14 40.58
N THR A 800 -9.96 -12.89 40.17
CA THR A 800 -11.15 -13.29 40.91
C THR A 800 -11.70 -14.65 40.46
N VAL A 801 -11.15 -15.26 39.40
CA VAL A 801 -11.64 -16.51 38.82
C VAL A 801 -10.77 -17.69 39.27
N ASN A 802 -11.30 -18.47 40.21
CA ASN A 802 -10.67 -19.68 40.73
C ASN A 802 -11.52 -20.92 40.43
N GLY A 803 -10.88 -22.07 40.17
CA GLY A 803 -11.54 -23.38 40.06
C GLY A 803 -11.37 -24.08 38.71
N PRO A 804 -11.77 -25.36 38.60
CA PRO A 804 -11.65 -26.14 37.38
C PRO A 804 -12.64 -25.66 36.30
N PRO A 805 -12.37 -25.92 35.02
CA PRO A 805 -13.29 -25.60 33.94
C PRO A 805 -14.64 -26.32 34.11
N VAL A 806 -15.72 -25.64 33.73
CA VAL A 806 -17.09 -26.18 33.76
C VAL A 806 -17.16 -27.39 32.83
N ARG A 807 -17.67 -28.52 33.35
CA ARG A 807 -17.80 -29.77 32.58
C ARG A 807 -18.82 -29.57 31.45
N SER A 808 -18.38 -29.79 30.21
CA SER A 808 -19.26 -29.81 29.05
C SER A 808 -20.15 -31.05 29.04
N THR A 809 -21.42 -30.90 28.67
CA THR A 809 -22.34 -32.03 28.45
C THR A 809 -21.76 -33.04 27.45
N PRO A 810 -21.85 -34.36 27.71
CA PRO A 810 -21.36 -35.38 26.79
C PRO A 810 -22.14 -35.33 25.46
N GLY A 811 -21.45 -35.13 24.35
CA GLY A 811 -22.04 -35.07 23.01
C GLY A 811 -21.03 -34.71 21.93
N ARG A 812 -21.37 -34.93 20.65
CA ARG A 812 -20.51 -34.50 19.53
C ARG A 812 -20.39 -32.97 19.53
N PRO A 813 -19.17 -32.41 19.45
CA PRO A 813 -18.98 -30.97 19.39
C PRO A 813 -19.67 -30.39 18.16
N ARG A 814 -20.61 -29.46 18.35
CA ARG A 814 -21.28 -28.76 17.24
C ARG A 814 -20.30 -27.79 16.56
N SER A 815 -20.45 -27.64 15.25
CA SER A 815 -19.65 -26.70 14.46
C SER A 815 -20.00 -25.26 14.85
N ALA A 816 -18.97 -24.48 15.21
CA ALA A 816 -19.08 -23.06 15.52
C ALA A 816 -18.83 -22.16 14.29
N LEU A 817 -18.61 -22.75 13.11
CA LEU A 817 -18.19 -22.04 11.90
C LEU A 817 -19.22 -20.98 11.45
N ILE A 818 -20.45 -21.41 11.16
CA ILE A 818 -21.54 -20.51 10.72
C ILE A 818 -21.87 -19.45 11.80
N PRO A 819 -22.20 -19.81 13.06
CA PRO A 819 -22.50 -18.78 14.06
C PRO A 819 -21.31 -17.87 14.36
N GLY A 820 -20.07 -18.35 14.19
CA GLY A 820 -18.85 -17.55 14.33
C GLY A 820 -18.69 -16.55 13.19
N PHE A 821 -18.99 -16.97 11.96
CA PHE A 821 -19.00 -16.09 10.79
C PHE A 821 -20.12 -15.03 10.88
N VAL A 822 -21.34 -15.41 11.27
CA VAL A 822 -22.44 -14.44 11.50
C VAL A 822 -22.06 -13.44 12.60
N LEU A 823 -21.41 -13.88 13.67
CA LEU A 823 -20.88 -12.98 14.70
C LEU A 823 -19.81 -12.04 14.11
N ALA A 824 -18.92 -12.53 13.26
CA ALA A 824 -17.88 -11.71 12.62
C ALA A 824 -18.46 -10.67 11.65
N LEU A 825 -19.61 -10.92 11.01
CA LEU A 825 -20.30 -9.93 10.18
C LEU A 825 -20.72 -8.67 10.96
N SER A 826 -20.88 -8.74 12.29
CA SER A 826 -21.11 -7.55 13.11
C SER A 826 -19.92 -6.59 13.17
N LEU A 827 -18.75 -7.00 12.67
CA LEU A 827 -17.52 -6.18 12.56
C LEU A 827 -17.39 -5.45 11.22
N THR A 828 -18.34 -5.64 10.31
CA THR A 828 -18.41 -4.90 9.04
C THR A 828 -18.54 -3.38 9.14
N PRO A 829 -18.91 -2.73 10.28
CA PRO A 829 -18.79 -1.27 10.38
C PRO A 829 -17.38 -0.73 10.12
N LEU A 830 -16.34 -1.56 10.27
CA LEU A 830 -14.97 -1.21 9.86
C LEU A 830 -14.88 -0.81 8.38
N SER A 831 -15.78 -1.30 7.52
CA SER A 831 -15.83 -0.91 6.09
C SER A 831 -16.05 0.59 5.89
N VAL A 832 -16.70 1.30 6.82
CA VAL A 832 -16.91 2.75 6.74
C VAL A 832 -15.57 3.50 6.69
N ALA A 833 -14.53 2.97 7.32
CA ALA A 833 -13.20 3.57 7.32
C ALA A 833 -12.40 3.33 6.01
N TYR A 834 -12.85 2.39 5.17
CA TYR A 834 -12.05 1.86 4.07
C TYR A 834 -12.78 1.75 2.73
N TYR A 835 -14.03 2.23 2.58
CA TYR A 835 -14.71 2.24 1.28
C TYR A 835 -15.12 3.64 0.76
N TYR A 836 -14.63 3.98 -0.44
CA TYR A 836 -14.73 5.32 -1.05
C TYR A 836 -16.18 5.73 -1.30
N SER A 837 -16.98 4.79 -1.78
CA SER A 837 -18.41 4.96 -2.00
C SER A 837 -19.18 5.37 -0.73
N LEU A 838 -18.72 4.98 0.47
CA LEU A 838 -19.33 5.41 1.72
C LEU A 838 -18.86 6.81 2.14
N ALA A 839 -17.58 7.11 1.96
CA ALA A 839 -17.02 8.43 2.26
C ALA A 839 -17.71 9.54 1.45
N LEU A 840 -17.95 9.30 0.15
CA LEU A 840 -18.67 10.24 -0.72
C LEU A 840 -20.10 10.51 -0.24
N ARG A 841 -20.84 9.46 0.13
CA ARG A 841 -22.24 9.59 0.62
C ARG A 841 -22.32 10.29 1.97
N LEU A 842 -21.30 10.12 2.80
CA LEU A 842 -21.20 10.75 4.10
C LEU A 842 -20.78 12.22 4.02
N GLU A 843 -20.26 12.69 2.87
CA GLU A 843 -19.76 14.06 2.67
C GLU A 843 -18.65 14.48 3.65
N PHE A 844 -18.03 13.54 4.35
CA PHE A 844 -16.87 13.75 5.21
C PHE A 844 -15.86 12.61 5.09
N GLN A 845 -14.60 12.88 5.42
CA GLN A 845 -13.47 12.01 5.11
C GLN A 845 -12.47 11.93 6.28
N GLY A 846 -11.48 11.05 6.18
CA GLY A 846 -10.36 10.92 7.13
C GLY A 846 -10.76 10.45 8.53
N GLY A 847 -10.23 11.11 9.57
CA GLY A 847 -10.41 10.68 10.97
C GLY A 847 -11.88 10.54 11.40
N ALA A 848 -12.78 11.32 10.81
CA ALA A 848 -14.22 11.24 11.06
C ALA A 848 -14.82 9.88 10.64
N LEU A 849 -14.33 9.26 9.55
CA LEU A 849 -14.76 7.93 9.12
C LEU A 849 -14.35 6.85 10.13
N LEU A 850 -13.13 6.96 10.68
CA LEU A 850 -12.65 6.05 11.74
C LEU A 850 -13.51 6.18 13.01
N THR A 851 -13.80 7.41 13.43
CA THR A 851 -14.68 7.67 14.58
C THR A 851 -16.09 7.14 14.33
N THR A 852 -16.63 7.32 13.12
CA THR A 852 -17.95 6.81 12.73
C THR A 852 -17.99 5.29 12.75
N ALA A 853 -16.99 4.61 12.19
CA ALA A 853 -16.86 3.16 12.25
C ALA A 853 -16.83 2.65 13.71
N GLY A 854 -16.03 3.30 14.57
CA GLY A 854 -15.96 2.97 16.00
C GLY A 854 -17.28 3.20 16.74
N ALA A 855 -17.96 4.32 16.47
CA ALA A 855 -19.27 4.62 17.05
C ALA A 855 -20.31 3.58 16.63
N LEU A 856 -20.34 3.18 15.35
CA LEU A 856 -21.24 2.15 14.84
C LEU A 856 -20.95 0.77 15.44
N LEU A 857 -19.68 0.41 15.68
CA LEU A 857 -19.29 -0.81 16.41
C LEU A 857 -19.82 -0.84 17.85
N VAL A 858 -20.16 0.31 18.45
CA VAL A 858 -20.72 0.39 19.81
C VAL A 858 -22.25 0.48 19.77
N LEU A 859 -22.78 1.37 18.93
CA LEU A 859 -24.20 1.71 18.88
C LEU A 859 -25.05 0.58 18.28
N ALA A 860 -24.60 -0.01 17.16
CA ALA A 860 -25.34 -1.06 16.48
C ALA A 860 -25.61 -2.31 17.35
N PRO A 861 -24.61 -2.92 18.03
CA PRO A 861 -24.87 -4.07 18.89
C PRO A 861 -25.72 -3.70 20.11
N THR A 862 -25.60 -2.48 20.63
CA THR A 862 -26.45 -1.98 21.73
C THR A 862 -27.91 -1.89 21.30
N LEU A 863 -28.18 -1.29 20.13
CA LEU A 863 -29.53 -1.19 19.56
C LEU A 863 -30.14 -2.57 19.31
N ALA A 864 -29.36 -3.51 18.77
CA ALA A 864 -29.80 -4.88 18.52
C ALA A 864 -30.24 -5.60 19.80
N LEU A 865 -29.50 -5.42 20.91
CA LEU A 865 -29.85 -5.99 22.21
C LEU A 865 -31.11 -5.36 22.81
N VAL A 866 -31.30 -4.05 22.62
CA VAL A 866 -32.54 -3.37 23.00
C VAL A 866 -33.72 -3.94 22.21
N ALA A 867 -33.64 -3.96 20.87
CA ALA A 867 -34.71 -4.48 20.01
C ALA A 867 -35.07 -5.93 20.38
N ARG A 868 -34.07 -6.76 20.69
CA ARG A 868 -34.31 -8.13 21.14
C ARG A 868 -35.08 -8.22 22.46
N ARG A 869 -34.89 -7.27 23.38
CA ARG A 869 -35.59 -7.24 24.67
C ARG A 869 -37.02 -6.73 24.56
N THR A 870 -37.35 -6.01 23.49
CA THR A 870 -38.68 -5.38 23.30
C THR A 870 -39.66 -6.26 22.54
N HIS A 871 -39.19 -7.22 21.72
CA HIS A 871 -40.07 -8.12 20.98
C HIS A 871 -40.43 -9.40 21.78
N PRO A 872 -41.62 -10.00 21.52
CA PRO A 872 -41.97 -11.33 22.03
C PRO A 872 -40.92 -12.37 21.63
N ARG A 873 -40.87 -13.51 22.34
CA ARG A 873 -39.95 -14.61 21.98
C ARG A 873 -40.34 -15.20 20.63
N ILE A 874 -39.64 -14.74 19.60
CA ILE A 874 -39.64 -15.34 18.27
C ILE A 874 -38.59 -16.47 18.26
N ASP A 875 -38.85 -17.50 17.47
CA ASP A 875 -37.89 -18.58 17.26
C ASP A 875 -36.50 -18.02 16.86
N PRO A 876 -35.39 -18.52 17.42
CA PRO A 876 -34.05 -18.03 17.11
C PRO A 876 -33.67 -18.12 15.62
N VAL A 877 -34.15 -19.13 14.88
CA VAL A 877 -33.90 -19.26 13.44
C VAL A 877 -34.65 -18.17 12.68
N VAL A 878 -35.93 -17.97 12.98
CA VAL A 878 -36.74 -16.90 12.37
C VAL A 878 -36.13 -15.53 12.66
N SER A 879 -35.67 -15.30 13.89
CA SER A 879 -35.00 -14.06 14.29
C SER A 879 -33.69 -13.83 13.52
N GLU A 880 -32.92 -14.89 13.30
CA GLU A 880 -31.66 -14.81 12.55
C GLU A 880 -31.89 -14.52 11.07
N VAL A 881 -32.83 -15.22 10.43
CA VAL A 881 -33.21 -15.00 9.04
C VAL A 881 -33.79 -13.58 8.85
N ALA A 882 -34.65 -13.13 9.76
CA ALA A 882 -35.23 -11.78 9.72
C ALA A 882 -34.15 -10.69 9.86
N GLY A 883 -33.19 -10.87 10.79
CA GLY A 883 -32.07 -9.93 10.94
C GLY A 883 -31.20 -9.85 9.68
N LEU A 884 -30.92 -10.99 9.04
CA LEU A 884 -30.16 -11.03 7.79
C LEU A 884 -30.94 -10.41 6.62
N ALA A 885 -32.25 -10.65 6.52
CA ALA A 885 -33.10 -10.03 5.50
C ALA A 885 -33.21 -8.51 5.68
N LEU A 886 -33.35 -8.02 6.92
CA LEU A 886 -33.33 -6.59 7.21
C LEU A 886 -31.99 -5.96 6.86
N ALA A 887 -30.86 -6.66 7.05
CA ALA A 887 -29.56 -6.18 6.60
C ALA A 887 -29.53 -5.98 5.07
N VAL A 888 -30.17 -6.84 4.27
CA VAL A 888 -30.29 -6.65 2.81
C VAL A 888 -31.09 -5.37 2.50
N VAL A 889 -32.23 -5.16 3.18
CA VAL A 889 -33.07 -3.97 2.99
C VAL A 889 -32.30 -2.68 3.32
N PHE A 890 -31.67 -2.63 4.49
CA PHE A 890 -30.89 -1.46 4.90
C PHE A 890 -29.66 -1.23 4.02
N SER A 891 -29.05 -2.27 3.45
CA SER A 891 -28.00 -2.10 2.45
C SER A 891 -28.52 -1.40 1.20
N GLY A 892 -29.73 -1.75 0.73
CA GLY A 892 -30.42 -1.03 -0.35
C GLY A 892 -30.72 0.43 0.02
N LEU A 893 -31.15 0.70 1.26
CA LEU A 893 -31.36 2.07 1.74
C LEU A 893 -30.07 2.91 1.77
N VAL A 894 -28.93 2.32 2.15
CA VAL A 894 -27.63 3.02 2.07
C VAL A 894 -27.31 3.42 0.62
N LEU A 895 -27.56 2.53 -0.34
CA LEU A 895 -27.33 2.81 -1.76
C LEU A 895 -28.24 3.92 -2.32
N LEU A 896 -29.42 4.10 -1.75
CA LEU A 896 -30.39 5.13 -2.17
C LEU A 896 -30.25 6.44 -1.37
N SER A 897 -29.55 6.42 -0.24
CA SER A 897 -29.37 7.59 0.62
C SER A 897 -28.36 8.60 0.05
N HIS A 898 -28.67 9.88 0.21
CA HIS A 898 -27.82 11.02 -0.10
C HIS A 898 -27.73 11.92 1.13
N GLY A 899 -26.52 12.34 1.51
CA GLY A 899 -26.23 13.15 2.69
C GLY A 899 -25.89 12.33 3.94
N ALA A 900 -25.08 12.93 4.82
CA ALA A 900 -24.50 12.27 5.99
C ALA A 900 -25.51 11.58 6.92
N VAL A 901 -26.57 12.30 7.31
CA VAL A 901 -27.58 11.83 8.28
C VAL A 901 -28.36 10.60 7.78
N PRO A 902 -29.02 10.61 6.62
CA PRO A 902 -29.76 9.44 6.14
C PRO A 902 -28.84 8.25 5.87
N THR A 903 -27.60 8.48 5.41
CA THR A 903 -26.62 7.41 5.22
C THR A 903 -26.20 6.76 6.54
N ILE A 904 -25.90 7.55 7.59
CA ILE A 904 -25.57 7.01 8.92
C ILE A 904 -26.75 6.25 9.53
N LEU A 905 -27.98 6.74 9.36
CA LEU A 905 -29.18 6.05 9.83
C LEU A 905 -29.36 4.69 9.16
N ALA A 906 -29.18 4.63 7.84
CA ALA A 906 -29.26 3.39 7.08
C ALA A 906 -28.12 2.42 7.46
N LEU A 907 -26.89 2.92 7.67
CA LEU A 907 -25.76 2.13 8.16
C LEU A 907 -25.99 1.60 9.57
N LEU A 908 -26.53 2.42 10.48
CA LEU A 908 -26.89 1.98 11.83
C LEU A 908 -27.94 0.87 11.79
N GLY A 909 -28.98 1.02 10.96
CA GLY A 909 -29.99 -0.01 10.73
C GLY A 909 -29.40 -1.31 10.17
N LEU A 910 -28.52 -1.20 9.18
CA LEU A 910 -27.77 -2.32 8.59
C LEU A 910 -26.99 -3.09 9.67
N PHE A 911 -26.11 -2.39 10.39
CA PHE A 911 -25.21 -3.03 11.34
C PHE A 911 -25.94 -3.53 12.60
N ALA A 912 -27.02 -2.86 13.01
CA ALA A 912 -27.89 -3.35 14.08
C ALA A 912 -28.62 -4.63 13.67
N SER A 913 -29.05 -4.73 12.40
CA SER A 913 -29.69 -5.94 11.86
C SER A 913 -28.71 -7.13 11.83
N LEU A 914 -27.45 -6.90 11.45
CA LEU A 914 -26.40 -7.92 11.51
C LEU A 914 -26.09 -8.35 12.95
N SER A 915 -26.02 -7.39 13.87
CA SER A 915 -25.82 -7.67 15.30
C SER A 915 -27.00 -8.43 15.92
N TYR A 916 -28.23 -8.13 15.47
CA TYR A 916 -29.44 -8.86 15.88
C TYR A 916 -29.39 -10.32 15.42
N ALA A 917 -29.01 -10.56 14.15
CA ALA A 917 -28.78 -11.89 13.61
C ALA A 917 -27.67 -12.63 14.37
N ALA A 918 -26.57 -11.96 14.72
CA ALA A 918 -25.48 -12.53 15.51
C ALA A 918 -25.96 -13.01 16.89
N VAL A 919 -26.72 -12.20 17.63
CA VAL A 919 -27.26 -12.64 18.93
C VAL A 919 -28.25 -13.80 18.77
N ALA A 920 -29.03 -13.82 17.68
CA ALA A 920 -29.94 -14.93 17.39
C ALA A 920 -29.18 -16.23 17.11
N ALA A 921 -28.11 -16.16 16.32
CA ALA A 921 -27.21 -17.26 16.04
C ALA A 921 -26.53 -17.81 17.31
N LEU A 922 -26.08 -16.92 18.20
CA LEU A 922 -25.48 -17.29 19.49
C LEU A 922 -26.49 -18.00 20.38
N ASN A 923 -27.70 -17.46 20.53
CA ASN A 923 -28.76 -18.06 21.34
C ASN A 923 -29.21 -19.41 20.79
N ARG A 924 -29.37 -19.54 19.47
CA ARG A 924 -29.63 -20.81 18.81
C ARG A 924 -28.52 -21.81 19.09
N PHE A 925 -27.26 -21.39 19.02
CA PHE A 925 -26.12 -22.27 19.28
C PHE A 925 -26.09 -22.76 20.73
N VAL A 926 -26.39 -21.89 21.70
CA VAL A 926 -26.47 -22.23 23.14
C VAL A 926 -27.66 -23.13 23.46
N ALA A 927 -28.84 -22.85 22.91
CA ALA A 927 -30.05 -23.67 23.10
C ALA A 927 -29.82 -25.14 22.70
N HIS A 928 -28.87 -25.34 21.79
CA HIS A 928 -28.45 -26.62 21.25
C HIS A 928 -27.24 -27.25 21.98
N GLY A 929 -26.83 -26.73 23.15
CA GLY A 929 -25.71 -27.21 23.95
C GLY A 929 -24.33 -26.75 23.47
N GLY A 930 -24.26 -25.70 22.64
CA GLY A 930 -23.03 -25.11 22.16
C GLY A 930 -22.31 -24.23 23.19
N GLN A 931 -20.98 -24.14 23.09
CA GLN A 931 -20.14 -23.30 23.95
C GLN A 931 -19.78 -21.98 23.27
N LEU A 932 -20.23 -20.85 23.81
CA LEU A 932 -20.00 -19.52 23.22
C LEU A 932 -18.52 -19.18 22.99
N GLY A 933 -17.61 -19.64 23.85
CA GLY A 933 -16.17 -19.43 23.66
C GLY A 933 -15.64 -19.97 22.32
N ARG A 934 -16.25 -21.03 21.76
CA ARG A 934 -15.88 -21.54 20.42
C ARG A 934 -16.36 -20.65 19.30
N VAL A 935 -17.53 -20.03 19.47
CA VAL A 935 -18.07 -19.07 18.50
C VAL A 935 -17.24 -17.80 18.50
N LEU A 936 -16.88 -17.28 19.68
CA LEU A 936 -16.00 -16.13 19.83
C LEU A 936 -14.62 -16.39 19.23
N ALA A 937 -13.99 -17.54 19.55
CA ALA A 937 -12.70 -17.90 18.96
C ALA A 937 -12.76 -17.97 17.43
N THR A 938 -13.86 -18.48 16.87
CA THR A 938 -14.07 -18.52 15.42
C THR A 938 -14.23 -17.12 14.84
N SER A 939 -15.00 -16.25 15.49
CA SER A 939 -15.17 -14.85 15.06
C SER A 939 -13.86 -14.05 15.10
N ILE A 940 -13.05 -14.25 16.14
CA ILE A 940 -11.71 -13.64 16.27
C ILE A 940 -10.79 -14.05 15.12
N LEU A 941 -10.93 -15.27 14.58
CA LEU A 941 -10.15 -15.71 13.42
C LEU A 941 -10.65 -15.13 12.09
N PHE A 942 -11.94 -14.78 12.01
CA PHE A 942 -12.46 -14.04 10.88
C PHE A 942 -12.13 -12.55 10.94
N LEU A 943 -11.90 -11.97 12.11
CA LEU A 943 -11.52 -10.56 12.26
C LEU A 943 -10.34 -10.15 11.36
N PRO A 944 -9.15 -10.82 11.42
CA PRO A 944 -8.05 -10.46 10.53
C PRO A 944 -8.38 -10.70 9.06
N LEU A 945 -9.16 -11.72 8.71
CA LEU A 945 -9.57 -11.98 7.34
C LEU A 945 -10.52 -10.91 6.79
N ILE A 946 -11.46 -10.44 7.62
CA ILE A 946 -12.38 -9.35 7.28
C ILE A 946 -11.59 -8.05 7.13
N VAL A 947 -10.68 -7.76 8.06
CA VAL A 947 -9.82 -6.57 7.96
C VAL A 947 -8.96 -6.63 6.71
N LEU A 948 -8.30 -7.76 6.43
CA LEU A 948 -7.53 -7.97 5.19
C LEU A 948 -8.41 -7.80 3.95
N PHE A 949 -9.60 -8.39 3.92
CA PHE A 949 -10.52 -8.26 2.78
C PHE A 949 -11.00 -6.82 2.57
N ILE A 950 -11.33 -6.11 3.65
CA ILE A 950 -11.76 -4.70 3.62
C ILE A 950 -10.60 -3.78 3.21
N ARG A 951 -9.37 -4.10 3.61
CA ARG A 951 -8.16 -3.34 3.30
C ARG A 951 -7.56 -3.67 1.93
N MET A 952 -7.76 -4.89 1.42
CA MET A 952 -7.23 -5.29 0.11
C MET A 952 -7.84 -4.40 -0.98
N PRO A 953 -7.03 -3.65 -1.74
CA PRO A 953 -7.52 -2.92 -2.88
C PRO A 953 -8.20 -3.89 -3.84
N PRO A 954 -9.43 -3.62 -4.32
CA PRO A 954 -10.09 -4.51 -5.28
C PRO A 954 -9.23 -4.77 -6.52
N ILE A 955 -8.35 -3.83 -6.88
CA ILE A 955 -7.36 -3.99 -7.95
C ILE A 955 -6.40 -5.17 -7.75
N VAL A 956 -6.03 -5.52 -6.51
CA VAL A 956 -5.19 -6.70 -6.23
C VAL A 956 -5.91 -7.97 -6.67
N ILE A 957 -7.24 -8.04 -6.52
CA ILE A 957 -8.06 -9.17 -6.97
C ILE A 957 -8.07 -9.23 -8.50
N SER A 958 -8.28 -8.09 -9.16
CA SER A 958 -8.36 -7.98 -10.63
C SER A 958 -7.01 -8.19 -11.35
N LEU A 959 -5.88 -7.91 -10.68
CA LEU A 959 -4.53 -8.17 -11.21
C LEU A 959 -4.09 -9.63 -11.05
N THR A 960 -4.63 -10.37 -10.06
CA THR A 960 -4.09 -11.70 -9.68
C THR A 960 -4.96 -12.90 -10.03
N ILE A 961 -6.29 -12.76 -10.24
CA ILE A 961 -7.20 -13.92 -10.30
C ILE A 961 -7.84 -14.15 -11.68
N ALA A 962 -8.23 -13.09 -12.40
CA ALA A 962 -8.67 -13.00 -13.81
C ALA A 962 -9.53 -11.72 -13.96
N ARG A 963 -9.88 -11.32 -15.20
CA ARG A 963 -10.87 -10.26 -15.42
C ARG A 963 -12.22 -10.67 -14.80
N LEU A 964 -12.75 -9.86 -13.89
CA LEU A 964 -14.07 -10.04 -13.30
C LEU A 964 -15.15 -9.38 -14.18
N PRO A 965 -16.40 -9.88 -14.18
CA PRO A 965 -17.52 -9.15 -14.78
C PRO A 965 -17.77 -7.81 -14.08
N GLU A 966 -18.15 -6.77 -14.84
CA GLU A 966 -18.41 -5.40 -14.36
C GLU A 966 -19.25 -5.35 -13.07
N ALA A 967 -20.34 -6.13 -13.02
CA ALA A 967 -21.23 -6.16 -11.85
C ALA A 967 -20.55 -6.71 -10.58
N VAL A 968 -19.66 -7.69 -10.73
CA VAL A 968 -18.92 -8.29 -9.59
C VAL A 968 -17.82 -7.33 -9.14
N GLU A 969 -17.12 -6.72 -10.09
CA GLU A 969 -16.06 -5.76 -9.79
C GLU A 969 -16.63 -4.48 -9.14
N SER A 970 -17.74 -3.95 -9.65
CA SER A 970 -18.45 -2.82 -9.04
C SER A 970 -18.92 -3.13 -7.61
N ALA A 971 -19.37 -4.36 -7.36
CA ALA A 971 -19.72 -4.80 -6.00
C ALA A 971 -18.51 -4.76 -5.05
N LEU A 972 -17.29 -5.00 -5.53
CA LEU A 972 -16.07 -4.90 -4.72
C LEU A 972 -15.73 -3.46 -4.30
N TYR A 973 -16.30 -2.44 -4.93
CA TYR A 973 -16.15 -1.02 -4.52
C TYR A 973 -17.34 -0.53 -3.67
N ALA A 974 -18.39 -1.34 -3.52
CA ALA A 974 -19.58 -1.04 -2.74
C ALA A 974 -19.76 -2.07 -1.61
N PRO A 975 -19.26 -1.79 -0.39
CA PRO A 975 -19.20 -2.78 0.69
C PRO A 975 -20.61 -3.24 1.10
N THR A 976 -21.60 -2.37 0.98
CA THR A 976 -23.00 -2.68 1.26
C THR A 976 -23.58 -3.72 0.31
N VAL A 977 -23.14 -3.76 -0.95
CA VAL A 977 -23.57 -4.78 -1.93
C VAL A 977 -23.02 -6.15 -1.54
N LEU A 978 -21.74 -6.22 -1.16
CA LEU A 978 -21.12 -7.46 -0.68
C LEU A 978 -21.77 -7.96 0.61
N ILE A 979 -21.99 -7.05 1.57
CA ILE A 979 -22.66 -7.37 2.84
C ILE A 979 -24.08 -7.89 2.57
N ALA A 980 -24.83 -7.24 1.68
CA ALA A 980 -26.17 -7.68 1.28
C ALA A 980 -26.14 -9.07 0.62
N ALA A 981 -25.22 -9.31 -0.32
CA ALA A 981 -25.09 -10.60 -0.99
C ALA A 981 -24.79 -11.73 0.01
N VAL A 982 -23.84 -11.51 0.93
CA VAL A 982 -23.50 -12.48 1.98
C VAL A 982 -24.67 -12.70 2.93
N ALA A 983 -25.36 -11.63 3.36
CA ALA A 983 -26.52 -11.72 4.24
C ALA A 983 -27.67 -12.51 3.57
N LEU A 984 -27.92 -12.27 2.28
CA LEU A 984 -28.94 -12.98 1.50
C LEU A 984 -28.63 -14.47 1.37
N VAL A 985 -27.39 -14.82 1.01
CA VAL A 985 -26.95 -16.22 0.91
C VAL A 985 -27.10 -16.95 2.25
N LEU A 986 -26.74 -16.29 3.36
CA LEU A 986 -26.92 -16.85 4.70
C LEU A 986 -28.40 -17.00 5.06
N ALA A 987 -29.23 -16.00 4.80
CA ALA A 987 -30.65 -16.03 5.10
C ALA A 987 -31.34 -17.20 4.38
N VAL A 988 -31.09 -17.36 3.07
CA VAL A 988 -31.63 -18.45 2.25
C VAL A 988 -31.08 -19.79 2.71
N GLY A 989 -29.77 -19.90 2.91
CA GLY A 989 -29.13 -21.16 3.32
C GLY A 989 -29.57 -21.65 4.71
N ILE A 990 -29.75 -20.74 5.66
CA ILE A 990 -30.26 -21.05 7.00
C ILE A 990 -31.73 -21.44 6.93
N GLY A 991 -32.56 -20.68 6.20
CA GLY A 991 -34.00 -20.96 6.05
C GLY A 991 -34.27 -22.30 5.35
N LEU A 992 -33.59 -22.60 4.25
CA LEU A 992 -33.72 -23.88 3.54
C LEU A 992 -33.30 -25.07 4.39
N ARG A 993 -32.23 -24.92 5.19
CA ARG A 993 -31.76 -25.99 6.08
C ARG A 993 -32.76 -26.30 7.19
N ASP A 994 -33.47 -25.29 7.67
CA ASP A 994 -34.51 -25.44 8.69
C ASP A 994 -35.73 -26.16 8.10
N LEU A 995 -36.23 -25.69 6.95
CA LEU A 995 -37.32 -26.33 6.20
C LEU A 995 -37.03 -27.79 5.86
N LEU A 996 -35.80 -28.11 5.42
CA LEU A 996 -35.39 -29.48 5.11
C LEU A 996 -35.22 -30.35 6.37
N ARG A 997 -34.95 -29.78 7.55
CA ARG A 997 -34.91 -30.53 8.81
C ARG A 997 -36.29 -30.90 9.28
N ASP A 998 -37.25 -29.99 9.16
CA ASP A 998 -38.65 -30.27 9.49
C ASP A 998 -39.24 -31.30 8.53
N ALA A 999 -38.85 -31.30 7.25
CA ALA A 999 -39.27 -32.30 6.27
C ALA A 999 -38.64 -33.70 6.46
N VAL A 1000 -37.55 -33.82 7.24
CA VAL A 1000 -36.82 -35.09 7.47
C VAL A 1000 -37.00 -35.59 8.92
N GLY A 1001 -37.87 -34.94 9.72
CA GLY A 1001 -38.34 -35.47 10.99
C GLY A 1001 -39.08 -36.78 10.76
N LYS A 1002 -38.37 -37.91 10.87
CA LYS A 1002 -39.00 -39.22 10.97
C LYS A 1002 -39.73 -39.28 12.31
N ASP A 1003 -41.05 -39.19 12.28
CA ASP A 1003 -41.90 -39.79 13.31
C ASP A 1003 -41.57 -41.30 13.37
N TYR A 1004 -40.71 -41.67 14.31
CA TYR A 1004 -40.64 -43.05 14.77
C TYR A 1004 -41.52 -43.14 16.02
N ASP A 1005 -42.73 -43.67 15.86
CA ASP A 1005 -43.70 -43.91 16.94
C ASP A 1005 -43.24 -44.91 18.02
N ARG A 1006 -41.98 -45.35 18.04
CA ARG A 1006 -41.47 -46.35 19.00
C ARG A 1006 -39.96 -46.28 19.20
N GLU A 1007 -39.45 -45.34 19.98
CA GLU A 1007 -38.17 -45.53 20.68
C GLU A 1007 -38.26 -45.00 22.13
N ALA A 1008 -37.98 -45.90 23.08
CA ALA A 1008 -38.21 -45.73 24.51
C ALA A 1008 -37.24 -44.73 25.16
N HIS A 1009 -37.76 -43.97 26.13
CA HIS A 1009 -37.00 -43.10 27.02
C HIS A 1009 -35.96 -43.89 27.82
N GLY A 1010 -34.68 -43.51 27.69
CA GLY A 1010 -33.59 -44.01 28.54
C GLY A 1010 -33.13 -42.97 29.55
N GLY A 1011 -33.99 -42.61 30.51
CA GLY A 1011 -33.62 -41.99 31.79
C GLY A 1011 -33.68 -43.04 32.91
N PRO A 1012 -32.97 -42.88 34.05
CA PRO A 1012 -32.74 -43.97 35.01
C PRO A 1012 -33.95 -44.43 35.84
N GLU A 1013 -35.15 -43.92 35.57
CA GLU A 1013 -36.36 -44.30 36.30
C GLU A 1013 -37.53 -44.47 35.31
N GLY A 1014 -37.62 -45.67 34.75
CA GLY A 1014 -38.71 -46.18 33.92
C GLY A 1014 -38.38 -47.62 33.53
N PRO A 1015 -39.37 -48.55 33.50
CA PRO A 1015 -39.15 -49.99 33.66
C PRO A 1015 -38.20 -50.62 32.65
#